data_AF-L8X3H6-F1
#
_entry.id   AF-L8X3H6-F1
#
_cell.length_a   1.000
_cell.length_b   1.000
_cell.length_c   1.000
_cell.angle_alpha   90.00
_cell.angle_beta   90.00
_cell.angle_gamma   90.00
#
_symmetry.space_group_name_H-M   'P 1'
#
loop_
_entity.id
_entity.type
_entity.pdbx_description
1 polymer ?
#
loop_
_entity_poly.entity_id
_entity_poly.type
_entity_poly.pdbx_seq_one_letter_code
_entity_poly.pdbx_strand_id
1 'polypeptide(L)'
;MPGTLASSESTRAYYESWKKLQQLYDQQKEQIVLKDLFAKDPQRFAKFSREYTSADDASTTFLLDYSKNLINESVLAELFSLVREADVEGARDAMFAGEHINTSEDRAVLHTALRNFSNNFVSEPGADEVPAVLAHIKEFTESVRNGQWTGYTGKKIEAIVNIGIGGSDLGPVMVTEALKPYAKRDLKAHFVSNIDGTHIAEILRLCDPETTLFIVASKTFTTQETITNAQTAKSWFLNTAKDVKHVAKHFVALSTNTKDVTAFGIAKENMFQFWDWVGGRYSLWSAIGLSIALVIGYDNFEQLLRGAAGMDQHFRTTKLEDNLPVIMAVIGIWYNDFYGAQTHALLPYDQYLYKFADYFQQGDMESNGKFVTKDGNRVDYQTGPIIWGAAGTNGQHSFYQLVHQGTKLIPTDFLAPATTHNTLADTGNSSRHHRILLSNFFAQPEALAFGKSEEQVRKVCAANPSVKTCVLMTPRIIQELGSGASEALIKSKVFEGNRPSNSIIFPLLTPSTLGALIALYEHKIFVQGMVWGINSFDQMGVELGKVLAKAILAQLDKPEDVTGHDSSGVRSCSGLDYLRRIISSILNSNDTSRTSPLAQALATLFEPSEILYTKVVPNLSLGPSTTYTSLIDSATILILSLPLADQAHFVAGHPRIGEVSNLSALSAAEQAKHATPPEVLERLKELNEAYEKRYPGLVYITFVNGRTRADIVPEMEEAVTGDPVEVGGEDWRKELQRAVEDVGKIAKSRLGKLVIGPD
;
A
#
# COMPACT_ATOMS: atom_id res chain seq x y z
N MET A 1 26.00 40.61 -11.18
CA MET A 1 25.25 41.59 -10.37
C MET A 1 23.95 40.93 -9.95
N PRO A 2 23.69 40.69 -8.67
CA PRO A 2 22.37 40.26 -8.23
C PRO A 2 21.46 41.48 -8.22
N GLY A 3 20.44 41.48 -9.08
CA GLY A 3 19.35 42.43 -8.99
C GLY A 3 18.60 42.20 -7.68
N THR A 4 18.48 43.25 -6.89
CA THR A 4 17.58 43.39 -5.75
C THR A 4 16.16 43.04 -6.18
N LEU A 5 15.71 41.82 -5.86
CA LEU A 5 14.29 41.52 -5.75
C LEU A 5 13.77 42.40 -4.61
N ALA A 6 12.89 43.34 -4.95
CA ALA A 6 12.11 44.08 -3.97
C ALA A 6 11.48 43.08 -3.00
N SER A 7 11.59 43.36 -1.70
CA SER A 7 10.93 42.60 -0.64
C SER A 7 9.43 42.54 -0.91
N SER A 8 8.95 41.40 -1.38
CA SER A 8 7.52 41.09 -1.45
C SER A 8 7.04 40.86 -0.01
N GLU A 9 6.42 41.87 0.57
CA GLU A 9 5.89 41.85 1.93
C GLU A 9 4.76 40.80 2.03
N SER A 10 4.91 39.82 2.93
CA SER A 10 3.94 38.76 3.23
C SER A 10 2.72 39.34 3.98
N THR A 11 1.51 39.00 3.52
CA THR A 11 0.22 39.54 4.01
C THR A 11 -0.13 39.19 5.46
N ARG A 12 0.66 38.35 6.17
CA ARG A 12 0.31 37.84 7.51
C ARG A 12 1.25 38.15 8.66
N ALA A 13 2.33 38.87 8.42
CA ALA A 13 3.02 39.58 9.51
C ALA A 13 2.12 40.67 10.18
N TYR A 14 0.84 40.77 9.79
CA TYR A 14 -0.09 41.83 10.16
C TYR A 14 -1.38 41.38 10.87
N TYR A 15 -1.69 40.09 11.00
CA TYR A 15 -2.84 39.72 11.86
C TYR A 15 -2.48 40.08 13.30
N GLU A 16 -3.19 41.05 13.87
CA GLU A 16 -2.96 41.48 15.25
C GLU A 16 -3.27 40.33 16.21
N SER A 17 -4.25 39.49 15.87
CA SER A 17 -4.55 38.27 16.64
C SER A 17 -3.40 37.25 16.61
N TRP A 18 -2.69 37.11 15.49
CA TRP A 18 -1.52 36.22 15.39
C TRP A 18 -0.37 36.69 16.27
N LYS A 19 -0.06 38.00 16.25
CA LYS A 19 0.96 38.59 17.13
C LYS A 19 0.59 38.39 18.60
N LYS A 20 -0.69 38.55 18.94
CA LYS A 20 -1.17 38.33 20.30
C LYS A 20 -1.13 36.85 20.70
N LEU A 21 -1.44 35.92 19.80
CA LEU A 21 -1.26 34.48 20.03
C LEU A 21 0.22 34.13 20.28
N GLN A 22 1.14 34.72 19.52
CA GLN A 22 2.58 34.54 19.76
C GLN A 22 2.99 35.05 21.15
N GLN A 23 2.50 36.23 21.56
CA GLN A 23 2.73 36.75 22.90
C GLN A 23 2.17 35.82 23.98
N LEU A 24 0.94 35.31 23.80
CA LEU A 24 0.32 34.36 24.72
C LEU A 24 1.13 33.07 24.80
N TYR A 25 1.61 32.54 23.67
CA TYR A 25 2.48 31.37 23.61
C TYR A 25 3.77 31.60 24.40
N ASP A 26 4.49 32.69 24.11
CA ASP A 26 5.77 33.00 24.73
C ASP A 26 5.66 33.21 26.25
N GLN A 27 4.55 33.79 26.71
CA GLN A 27 4.31 34.07 28.13
C GLN A 27 3.75 32.87 28.91
N GLN A 28 2.93 32.03 28.28
CA GLN A 28 2.09 31.07 29.01
C GLN A 28 2.42 29.60 28.73
N LYS A 29 3.16 29.26 27.66
CA LYS A 29 3.34 27.84 27.25
C LYS A 29 3.85 26.91 28.36
N GLU A 30 4.73 27.41 29.24
CA GLU A 30 5.27 26.64 30.38
C GLU A 30 4.27 26.47 31.52
N GLN A 31 3.25 27.35 31.60
CA GLN A 31 2.21 27.35 32.63
C GLN A 31 0.97 26.53 32.21
N ILE A 32 0.84 26.23 30.91
CA ILE A 32 -0.25 25.42 30.35
C ILE A 32 0.11 23.94 30.53
N VAL A 33 -0.20 23.42 31.72
CA VAL A 33 -0.02 22.02 32.08
C VAL A 33 -1.40 21.37 32.28
N LEU A 34 -1.72 20.35 31.48
CA LEU A 34 -3.05 19.72 31.46
C LEU A 34 -3.51 19.28 32.85
N LYS A 35 -2.64 18.63 33.62
CA LYS A 35 -2.95 18.20 34.99
C LYS A 35 -3.41 19.36 35.87
N ASP A 36 -2.74 20.51 35.77
CA ASP A 36 -3.07 21.69 36.56
C ASP A 36 -4.33 22.39 36.05
N LEU A 37 -4.54 22.42 34.73
CA LEU A 37 -5.74 22.99 34.12
C LEU A 37 -7.01 22.23 34.55
N PHE A 38 -6.96 20.89 34.56
CA PHE A 38 -8.07 20.07 35.05
C PHE A 38 -8.25 20.17 36.57
N ALA A 39 -7.17 20.28 37.34
CA ALA A 39 -7.25 20.43 38.79
C ALA A 39 -7.85 21.79 39.20
N LYS A 40 -7.52 22.86 38.46
CA LYS A 40 -8.01 24.23 38.74
C LYS A 40 -9.45 24.45 38.27
N ASP A 41 -9.91 23.75 37.24
CA ASP A 41 -11.26 23.91 36.68
C ASP A 41 -11.99 22.56 36.58
N PRO A 42 -12.78 22.19 37.61
CA PRO A 42 -13.61 20.98 37.58
C PRO A 42 -14.67 20.97 36.47
N GLN A 43 -14.97 22.12 35.86
CA GLN A 43 -15.93 22.26 34.75
C GLN A 43 -15.24 22.29 33.38
N ARG A 44 -13.92 22.03 33.31
CA ARG A 44 -13.15 22.12 32.07
C ARG A 44 -13.73 21.26 30.94
N PHE A 45 -14.15 20.03 31.22
CA PHE A 45 -14.79 19.19 30.21
C PHE A 45 -16.04 19.85 29.63
N ALA A 46 -16.94 20.36 30.48
CA ALA A 46 -18.18 21.00 30.04
C ALA A 46 -17.90 22.28 29.23
N LYS A 47 -16.89 23.05 29.59
CA LYS A 47 -16.50 24.27 28.87
C LYS A 47 -15.82 23.98 27.52
N PHE A 48 -14.98 22.94 27.47
CA PHE A 48 -14.14 22.58 26.32
C PHE A 48 -14.63 21.29 25.65
N SER A 49 -15.94 21.14 25.54
CA SER A 49 -16.58 20.13 24.69
C SER A 49 -17.79 20.72 23.98
N ARG A 50 -18.12 20.19 22.81
CA ARG A 50 -19.32 20.54 22.05
C ARG A 50 -19.95 19.30 21.46
N GLU A 51 -21.27 19.26 21.46
CA GLU A 51 -22.05 18.21 20.82
C GLU A 51 -22.64 18.74 19.52
N TYR A 52 -22.53 17.96 18.46
CA TYR A 52 -23.26 18.15 17.22
C TYR A 52 -24.41 17.17 17.19
N THR A 53 -25.61 17.63 16.86
CA THR A 53 -26.77 16.79 16.55
C THR A 53 -27.36 17.29 15.26
N SER A 54 -27.49 16.41 14.27
CA SER A 54 -28.11 16.76 12.98
C SER A 54 -29.56 17.20 13.18
N ALA A 55 -29.95 18.28 12.50
CA ALA A 55 -31.33 18.77 12.52
C ALA A 55 -32.30 17.80 11.81
N ASP A 56 -31.82 17.06 10.82
CA ASP A 56 -32.63 16.16 10.00
C ASP A 56 -32.72 14.74 10.59
N ASP A 57 -31.73 14.33 11.37
CA ASP A 57 -31.67 13.01 12.01
C ASP A 57 -30.93 13.10 13.36
N ALA A 58 -31.70 13.16 14.44
CA ALA A 58 -31.15 13.25 15.79
C ALA A 58 -30.30 12.04 16.21
N SER A 59 -30.38 10.91 15.50
CA SER A 59 -29.49 9.76 15.74
C SER A 59 -28.07 10.00 15.23
N THR A 60 -27.91 10.93 14.29
CA THR A 60 -26.62 11.44 13.84
C THR A 60 -26.14 12.53 14.79
N THR A 61 -25.49 12.11 15.87
CA THR A 61 -24.88 12.98 16.88
C THR A 61 -23.46 12.55 17.22
N PHE A 62 -22.61 13.49 17.62
CA PHE A 62 -21.35 13.21 18.29
C PHE A 62 -20.86 14.33 19.18
N LEU A 63 -20.15 13.92 20.22
CA LEU A 63 -19.42 14.80 21.12
C LEU A 63 -17.98 14.97 20.63
N LEU A 64 -17.54 16.22 20.51
CA LEU A 64 -16.13 16.61 20.43
C LEU A 64 -15.67 17.08 21.82
N ASP A 65 -14.87 16.26 22.50
CA ASP A 65 -14.13 16.65 23.70
C ASP A 65 -12.74 17.17 23.28
N TYR A 66 -12.52 18.47 23.44
CA TYR A 66 -11.25 19.13 23.18
C TYR A 66 -10.63 19.69 24.48
N SER A 67 -11.06 19.19 25.64
CA SER A 67 -10.59 19.64 26.96
C SER A 67 -9.15 19.24 27.27
N LYS A 68 -8.66 18.15 26.65
CA LYS A 68 -7.29 17.65 26.80
C LYS A 68 -6.31 18.30 25.82
N ASN A 69 -6.57 19.55 25.44
CA ASN A 69 -5.66 20.39 24.69
C ASN A 69 -4.98 21.43 25.57
N LEU A 70 -3.74 21.77 25.23
CA LEU A 70 -2.90 22.83 25.79
C LEU A 70 -3.44 24.24 25.45
N ILE A 71 -4.66 24.52 25.88
CA ILE A 71 -5.37 25.79 25.67
C ILE A 71 -6.08 26.23 26.96
N ASN A 72 -6.22 27.54 27.14
CA ASN A 72 -7.09 28.16 28.14
C ASN A 72 -8.11 29.09 27.43
N GLU A 73 -9.02 29.69 28.20
CA GLU A 73 -10.07 30.55 27.64
C GLU A 73 -9.49 31.75 26.88
N SER A 74 -8.38 32.34 27.34
CA SER A 74 -7.75 33.49 26.67
C SER A 74 -7.11 33.12 25.33
N VAL A 75 -6.44 31.98 25.26
CA VAL A 75 -5.87 31.46 24.00
C VAL A 75 -6.99 31.12 23.02
N LEU A 76 -8.03 30.42 23.48
CA LEU A 76 -9.13 30.02 22.62
C LEU A 76 -9.93 31.22 22.07
N ALA A 77 -10.18 32.23 22.90
CA ALA A 77 -10.83 33.47 22.45
C ALA A 77 -9.99 34.21 21.38
N GLU A 78 -8.67 34.21 21.53
CA GLU A 78 -7.79 34.85 20.54
C GLU A 78 -7.72 34.03 19.24
N LEU A 79 -7.73 32.71 19.33
CA LEU A 79 -7.84 31.83 18.16
C LEU A 79 -9.13 32.08 17.36
N PHE A 80 -10.26 32.32 18.01
CA PHE A 80 -11.48 32.75 17.29
C PHE A 80 -11.38 34.17 16.72
N SER A 81 -10.61 35.06 17.37
CA SER A 81 -10.34 36.40 16.83
C SER A 81 -9.52 36.31 15.54
N LEU A 82 -8.55 35.38 15.47
CA LEU A 82 -7.80 35.06 14.25
C LEU A 82 -8.68 34.58 13.10
N VAL A 83 -9.64 33.70 13.38
CA VAL A 83 -10.60 33.20 12.36
C VAL A 83 -11.44 34.35 11.80
N ARG A 84 -11.87 35.29 12.65
CA ARG A 84 -12.61 36.48 12.22
C ARG A 84 -11.75 37.44 11.41
N GLU A 85 -10.52 37.69 11.86
CA GLU A 85 -9.58 38.58 11.17
C GLU A 85 -9.18 38.03 9.79
N ALA A 86 -9.12 36.70 9.65
CA ALA A 86 -8.88 36.03 8.37
C ALA A 86 -10.13 35.91 7.46
N ASP A 87 -11.27 36.51 7.84
CA ASP A 87 -12.55 36.48 7.13
C ASP A 87 -13.00 35.08 6.67
N VAL A 88 -12.88 34.11 7.57
CA VAL A 88 -13.29 32.72 7.29
C VAL A 88 -14.80 32.62 7.03
N GLU A 89 -15.61 33.46 7.67
CA GLU A 89 -17.07 33.49 7.46
C GLU A 89 -17.41 33.99 6.05
N GLY A 90 -16.78 35.06 5.58
CA GLY A 90 -16.94 35.54 4.19
C GLY A 90 -16.49 34.49 3.18
N ALA A 91 -15.31 33.90 3.38
CA ALA A 91 -14.80 32.85 2.49
C ALA A 91 -15.70 31.61 2.46
N ARG A 92 -16.27 31.22 3.62
CA ARG A 92 -17.24 30.12 3.71
C ARG A 92 -18.47 30.46 2.88
N ASP A 93 -19.04 31.64 3.07
CA ASP A 93 -20.27 32.04 2.39
C ASP A 93 -20.03 32.12 0.86
N ALA A 94 -18.86 32.59 0.42
CA ALA A 94 -18.41 32.54 -0.97
C ALA A 94 -18.33 31.11 -1.54
N MET A 95 -17.76 30.16 -0.79
CA MET A 95 -17.74 28.74 -1.18
C MET A 95 -19.16 28.20 -1.42
N PHE A 96 -20.06 28.45 -0.46
CA PHE A 96 -21.45 28.00 -0.54
C PHE A 96 -22.29 28.75 -1.58
N ALA A 97 -21.87 29.94 -2.02
CA ALA A 97 -22.51 30.69 -3.09
C ALA A 97 -22.06 30.25 -4.50
N GLY A 98 -21.02 29.41 -4.59
CA GLY A 98 -20.43 29.00 -5.87
C GLY A 98 -19.44 30.02 -6.44
N GLU A 99 -18.92 30.93 -5.63
CA GLU A 99 -17.86 31.83 -6.08
C GLU A 99 -16.57 31.06 -6.41
N HIS A 100 -15.78 31.61 -7.33
CA HIS A 100 -14.55 30.99 -7.82
C HIS A 100 -13.39 31.16 -6.83
N ILE A 101 -13.50 30.52 -5.66
CA ILE A 101 -12.52 30.62 -4.58
C ILE A 101 -11.23 29.80 -4.84
N ASN A 102 -11.25 28.92 -5.84
CA ASN A 102 -10.06 28.28 -6.39
C ASN A 102 -9.47 29.22 -7.45
N THR A 103 -8.68 30.19 -6.99
CA THR A 103 -8.21 31.32 -7.81
C THR A 103 -7.15 30.94 -8.84
N SER A 104 -6.40 29.86 -8.63
CA SER A 104 -5.33 29.44 -9.56
C SER A 104 -5.86 28.69 -10.78
N GLU A 105 -7.03 28.07 -10.67
CA GLU A 105 -7.69 27.37 -11.77
C GLU A 105 -8.97 28.05 -12.26
N ASP A 106 -9.37 29.17 -11.63
CA ASP A 106 -10.61 29.92 -11.89
C ASP A 106 -11.85 29.01 -11.84
N ARG A 107 -12.07 28.36 -10.69
CA ARG A 107 -13.18 27.41 -10.49
C ARG A 107 -13.94 27.67 -9.20
N ALA A 108 -15.24 27.42 -9.23
CA ALA A 108 -16.03 27.20 -8.04
C ALA A 108 -15.55 25.96 -7.26
N VAL A 109 -15.93 25.88 -5.98
CA VAL A 109 -15.62 24.74 -5.10
C VAL A 109 -16.90 24.30 -4.40
N LEU A 110 -17.52 23.25 -4.92
CA LEU A 110 -18.93 22.96 -4.64
C LEU A 110 -19.20 21.49 -4.30
N HIS A 111 -18.29 20.83 -3.59
CA HIS A 111 -18.56 19.49 -3.07
C HIS A 111 -19.78 19.45 -2.13
N THR A 112 -20.16 20.58 -1.53
CA THR A 112 -21.41 20.77 -0.78
C THR A 112 -22.67 20.72 -1.66
N ALA A 113 -22.60 21.14 -2.94
CA ALA A 113 -23.72 21.05 -3.87
C ALA A 113 -24.09 19.59 -4.21
N LEU A 114 -23.12 18.67 -4.17
CA LEU A 114 -23.33 17.22 -4.42
C LEU A 114 -24.25 16.55 -3.39
N ARG A 115 -24.38 17.19 -2.23
CA ARG A 115 -25.16 16.72 -1.07
C ARG A 115 -26.23 17.74 -0.66
N ASN A 116 -26.56 18.68 -1.53
CA ASN A 116 -27.64 19.62 -1.31
C ASN A 116 -28.98 19.00 -1.71
N PHE A 117 -29.80 18.64 -0.71
CA PHE A 117 -31.15 18.12 -0.92
C PHE A 117 -32.23 19.21 -0.95
N SER A 118 -31.84 20.49 -0.88
CA SER A 118 -32.78 21.59 -1.09
C SER A 118 -33.00 21.82 -2.59
N ASN A 119 -34.14 22.42 -2.95
CA ASN A 119 -34.41 22.86 -4.32
C ASN A 119 -33.76 24.22 -4.66
N ASN A 120 -32.86 24.71 -3.79
CA ASN A 120 -32.16 25.98 -3.98
C ASN A 120 -30.74 25.69 -4.46
N PHE A 121 -30.55 25.69 -5.78
CA PHE A 121 -29.26 25.45 -6.42
C PHE A 121 -28.44 26.74 -6.51
N VAL A 122 -27.13 26.62 -6.36
CA VAL A 122 -26.19 27.71 -6.60
C VAL A 122 -26.14 28.02 -8.10
N SER A 123 -25.87 29.27 -8.46
CA SER A 123 -25.81 29.72 -9.85
C SER A 123 -24.46 29.38 -10.51
N GLU A 124 -24.12 28.09 -10.56
CA GLU A 124 -22.92 27.55 -11.20
C GLU A 124 -23.31 26.45 -12.21
N PRO A 125 -22.75 26.41 -13.43
CA PRO A 125 -23.10 25.40 -14.42
C PRO A 125 -23.01 23.96 -13.90
N GLY A 126 -24.09 23.20 -14.08
CA GLY A 126 -24.20 21.81 -13.67
C GLY A 126 -24.62 21.58 -12.22
N ALA A 127 -24.71 22.62 -11.38
CA ALA A 127 -25.17 22.46 -10.01
C ALA A 127 -26.64 21.97 -9.92
N ASP A 128 -27.49 22.37 -10.87
CA ASP A 128 -28.88 21.93 -11.00
C ASP A 128 -29.04 20.54 -11.65
N GLU A 129 -27.96 20.00 -12.23
CA GLU A 129 -27.92 18.64 -12.81
C GLU A 129 -27.63 17.55 -11.76
N VAL A 130 -27.15 17.91 -10.57
CA VAL A 130 -26.81 16.97 -9.47
C VAL A 130 -27.94 15.99 -9.17
N PRO A 131 -29.21 16.41 -8.97
CA PRO A 131 -30.29 15.47 -8.67
C PRO A 131 -30.52 14.44 -9.78
N ALA A 132 -30.33 14.82 -11.04
CA ALA A 132 -30.50 13.90 -12.18
C ALA A 132 -29.40 12.83 -12.21
N VAL A 133 -28.14 13.21 -11.94
CA VAL A 133 -27.03 12.24 -11.81
C VAL A 133 -27.26 11.31 -10.63
N LEU A 134 -27.70 11.82 -9.48
CA LEU A 134 -28.02 11.01 -8.30
C LEU A 134 -29.18 10.03 -8.58
N ALA A 135 -30.21 10.46 -9.32
CA ALA A 135 -31.30 9.58 -9.76
C ALA A 135 -30.79 8.48 -10.70
N HIS A 136 -29.90 8.82 -11.64
CA HIS A 136 -29.29 7.84 -12.53
C HIS A 136 -28.42 6.81 -11.77
N ILE A 137 -27.65 7.25 -10.76
CA ILE A 137 -26.91 6.34 -9.85
C ILE A 137 -27.89 5.40 -9.15
N LYS A 138 -29.02 5.91 -8.64
CA LYS A 138 -30.06 5.08 -7.99
C LYS A 138 -30.56 4.00 -8.94
N GLU A 139 -31.06 4.38 -10.11
CA GLU A 139 -31.62 3.47 -11.10
C GLU A 139 -30.61 2.38 -11.50
N PHE A 140 -29.37 2.78 -11.82
CA PHE A 140 -28.33 1.84 -12.21
C PHE A 140 -27.95 0.89 -11.08
N THR A 141 -27.70 1.41 -9.87
CA THR A 141 -27.29 0.58 -8.74
C THR A 141 -28.38 -0.39 -8.31
N GLU A 142 -29.65 0.01 -8.35
CA GLU A 142 -30.78 -0.88 -8.11
C GLU A 142 -30.84 -1.99 -9.17
N SER A 143 -30.73 -1.65 -10.46
CA SER A 143 -30.71 -2.61 -11.56
C SER A 143 -29.58 -3.65 -11.44
N VAL A 144 -28.38 -3.24 -11.00
CA VAL A 144 -27.28 -4.18 -10.76
C VAL A 144 -27.55 -5.05 -9.54
N ARG A 145 -27.93 -4.43 -8.41
CA ARG A 145 -28.11 -5.12 -7.13
C ARG A 145 -29.29 -6.09 -7.12
N ASN A 146 -30.35 -5.82 -7.89
CA ASN A 146 -31.52 -6.69 -8.01
C ASN A 146 -31.37 -7.77 -9.11
N GLY A 147 -30.28 -7.74 -9.89
CA GLY A 147 -29.96 -8.71 -10.94
C GLY A 147 -30.64 -8.47 -12.28
N GLN A 148 -31.31 -7.33 -12.49
CA GLN A 148 -31.86 -6.93 -13.80
C GLN A 148 -30.74 -6.61 -14.80
N TRP A 149 -29.67 -5.97 -14.33
CA TRP A 149 -28.46 -5.81 -15.12
C TRP A 149 -27.72 -7.15 -15.18
N THR A 150 -27.60 -7.68 -16.40
CA THR A 150 -26.93 -8.96 -16.64
C THR A 150 -25.68 -8.76 -17.49
N GLY A 151 -24.70 -9.63 -17.26
CA GLY A 151 -23.52 -9.75 -18.11
C GLY A 151 -23.88 -10.22 -19.51
N TYR A 152 -22.86 -10.36 -20.36
CA TYR A 152 -23.05 -10.67 -21.77
C TYR A 152 -23.69 -12.04 -22.03
N THR A 153 -23.56 -12.99 -21.10
CA THR A 153 -24.18 -14.32 -21.13
C THR A 153 -25.54 -14.39 -20.43
N GLY A 154 -26.06 -13.26 -19.92
CA GLY A 154 -27.33 -13.21 -19.19
C GLY A 154 -27.23 -13.57 -17.70
N LYS A 155 -26.02 -13.85 -17.18
CA LYS A 155 -25.79 -14.03 -15.74
C LYS A 155 -25.86 -12.71 -14.99
N LYS A 156 -26.30 -12.73 -13.74
CA LYS A 156 -26.26 -11.56 -12.84
C LYS A 156 -24.81 -11.14 -12.56
N ILE A 157 -24.59 -9.86 -12.27
CA ILE A 157 -23.29 -9.38 -11.79
C ILE A 157 -23.06 -9.85 -10.35
N GLU A 158 -21.87 -10.38 -10.08
CA GLU A 158 -21.45 -10.90 -8.77
C GLU A 158 -20.23 -10.15 -8.22
N ALA A 159 -19.48 -9.47 -9.09
CA ALA A 159 -18.31 -8.68 -8.72
C ALA A 159 -18.32 -7.31 -9.41
N ILE A 160 -17.84 -6.29 -8.70
CA ILE A 160 -17.52 -4.98 -9.26
C ILE A 160 -16.04 -4.68 -9.05
N VAL A 161 -15.43 -3.98 -10.01
CA VAL A 161 -14.04 -3.53 -9.95
C VAL A 161 -13.99 -2.04 -10.25
N ASN A 162 -13.74 -1.21 -9.23
CA ASN A 162 -13.48 0.21 -9.42
C ASN A 162 -12.02 0.42 -9.86
N ILE A 163 -11.81 1.05 -11.01
CA ILE A 163 -10.49 1.38 -11.55
C ILE A 163 -10.32 2.89 -11.51
N GLY A 164 -9.47 3.39 -10.63
CA GLY A 164 -9.25 4.82 -10.40
C GLY A 164 -8.06 5.04 -9.46
N ILE A 165 -7.49 6.24 -9.40
CA ILE A 165 -6.36 6.56 -8.50
C ILE A 165 -6.60 7.87 -7.76
N GLY A 166 -6.01 8.01 -6.57
CA GLY A 166 -6.17 9.19 -5.72
C GLY A 166 -7.63 9.37 -5.30
N GLY A 167 -8.22 10.52 -5.65
CA GLY A 167 -9.60 10.86 -5.28
C GLY A 167 -10.66 9.93 -5.88
N SER A 168 -10.35 9.30 -7.02
CA SER A 168 -11.20 8.29 -7.68
C SER A 168 -11.12 6.89 -7.02
N ASP A 169 -10.34 6.74 -5.95
CA ASP A 169 -10.08 5.46 -5.28
C ASP A 169 -10.23 5.54 -3.76
N LEU A 170 -9.48 6.43 -3.09
CA LEU A 170 -9.37 6.46 -1.63
C LEU A 170 -10.72 6.70 -0.94
N GLY A 171 -11.55 7.59 -1.47
CA GLY A 171 -12.91 7.84 -0.95
C GLY A 171 -13.78 6.58 -1.02
N PRO A 172 -14.02 6.02 -2.23
CA PRO A 172 -14.72 4.75 -2.38
C PRO A 172 -14.20 3.59 -1.53
N VAL A 173 -12.88 3.38 -1.48
CA VAL A 173 -12.25 2.34 -0.64
C VAL A 173 -12.57 2.58 0.83
N MET A 174 -12.30 3.77 1.35
CA MET A 174 -12.50 4.08 2.77
C MET A 174 -13.97 3.93 3.18
N VAL A 175 -14.90 4.45 2.38
CA VAL A 175 -16.33 4.41 2.72
C VAL A 175 -16.89 2.98 2.66
N THR A 176 -16.54 2.20 1.64
CA THR A 176 -17.01 0.80 1.53
C THR A 176 -16.42 -0.10 2.61
N GLU A 177 -15.20 0.17 3.07
CA GLU A 177 -14.63 -0.48 4.24
C GLU A 177 -15.31 -0.06 5.55
N ALA A 178 -15.51 1.25 5.75
CA ALA A 178 -16.17 1.84 6.92
C ALA A 178 -17.62 1.36 7.10
N LEU A 179 -18.35 1.25 5.99
CA LEU A 179 -19.77 0.87 5.95
C LEU A 179 -19.99 -0.59 5.55
N LYS A 180 -18.97 -1.43 5.66
CA LYS A 180 -19.06 -2.87 5.40
C LYS A 180 -20.23 -3.59 6.12
N PRO A 181 -20.68 -3.21 7.33
CA PRO A 181 -21.90 -3.76 7.93
C PRO A 181 -23.16 -3.60 7.07
N TYR A 182 -23.24 -2.56 6.25
CA TYR A 182 -24.36 -2.22 5.37
C TYR A 182 -24.22 -2.78 3.95
N ALA A 183 -23.09 -3.45 3.66
CA ALA A 183 -22.79 -3.96 2.33
C ALA A 183 -23.69 -5.14 1.93
N LYS A 184 -24.07 -5.18 0.65
CA LYS A 184 -24.62 -6.38 0.01
C LYS A 184 -23.52 -7.44 -0.10
N ARG A 185 -23.52 -8.38 0.86
CA ARG A 185 -22.42 -9.34 1.08
C ARG A 185 -22.16 -10.30 -0.09
N ASP A 186 -23.15 -10.53 -0.94
CA ASP A 186 -23.06 -11.36 -2.13
C ASP A 186 -22.60 -10.60 -3.39
N LEU A 187 -22.35 -9.29 -3.30
CA LEU A 187 -21.69 -8.50 -4.34
C LEU A 187 -20.25 -8.21 -3.91
N LYS A 188 -19.28 -8.83 -4.59
CA LYS A 188 -17.85 -8.63 -4.29
C LYS A 188 -17.39 -7.29 -4.84
N ALA A 189 -16.77 -6.46 -4.01
CA ALA A 189 -16.20 -5.19 -4.44
C ALA A 189 -14.67 -5.25 -4.41
N HIS A 190 -14.08 -4.83 -5.52
CA HIS A 190 -12.63 -4.73 -5.70
C HIS A 190 -12.28 -3.31 -6.16
N PHE A 191 -11.07 -2.89 -5.83
CA PHE A 191 -10.54 -1.57 -6.16
C PHE A 191 -9.15 -1.77 -6.76
N VAL A 192 -8.88 -1.13 -7.89
CA VAL A 192 -7.61 -1.17 -8.60
C VAL A 192 -7.18 0.25 -8.86
N SER A 193 -6.01 0.62 -8.34
CA SER A 193 -5.48 1.98 -8.41
C SER A 193 -4.05 2.05 -8.90
N ASN A 194 -3.14 1.37 -8.21
CA ASN A 194 -1.73 1.33 -8.57
C ASN A 194 -1.49 0.86 -10.03
N ILE A 195 -0.50 1.44 -10.70
CA ILE A 195 -0.03 1.05 -12.05
C ILE A 195 0.91 -0.15 -12.02
N ASP A 196 1.41 -0.53 -10.84
CA ASP A 196 2.02 -1.85 -10.64
C ASP A 196 1.05 -2.94 -11.11
N GLY A 197 1.45 -3.68 -12.15
CA GLY A 197 0.65 -4.70 -12.80
C GLY A 197 0.18 -5.81 -11.85
N THR A 198 0.82 -5.97 -10.69
CA THR A 198 0.38 -6.86 -9.62
C THR A 198 -1.05 -6.55 -9.18
N HIS A 199 -1.41 -5.27 -9.06
CA HIS A 199 -2.70 -4.86 -8.51
C HIS A 199 -3.86 -5.33 -9.40
N ILE A 200 -3.80 -5.03 -10.70
CA ILE A 200 -4.82 -5.49 -11.65
C ILE A 200 -4.76 -7.01 -11.85
N ALA A 201 -3.57 -7.61 -11.89
CA ALA A 201 -3.42 -9.05 -12.10
C ALA A 201 -4.06 -9.89 -10.98
N GLU A 202 -3.82 -9.55 -9.71
CA GLU A 202 -4.42 -10.28 -8.58
C GLU A 202 -5.93 -10.12 -8.54
N ILE A 203 -6.46 -8.93 -8.83
CA ILE A 203 -7.92 -8.72 -8.87
C ILE A 203 -8.57 -9.49 -10.01
N LEU A 204 -7.98 -9.50 -11.20
CA LEU A 204 -8.54 -10.25 -12.34
C LEU A 204 -8.55 -11.77 -12.11
N ARG A 205 -7.65 -12.33 -11.28
CA ARG A 205 -7.69 -13.75 -10.89
C ARG A 205 -8.90 -14.11 -10.01
N LEU A 206 -9.48 -13.12 -9.34
CA LEU A 206 -10.68 -13.30 -8.51
C LEU A 206 -11.98 -13.05 -9.29
N CYS A 207 -11.89 -12.56 -10.52
CA CYS A 207 -13.01 -12.11 -11.34
C CYS A 207 -13.42 -13.17 -12.39
N ASP A 208 -14.70 -13.19 -12.73
CA ASP A 208 -15.25 -13.94 -13.86
C ASP A 208 -15.70 -12.95 -14.95
N PRO A 209 -15.22 -13.06 -16.21
CA PRO A 209 -15.62 -12.18 -17.31
C PRO A 209 -17.12 -12.13 -17.55
N GLU A 210 -17.88 -13.18 -17.19
CA GLU A 210 -19.33 -13.22 -17.38
C GLU A 210 -20.13 -12.47 -16.31
N THR A 211 -19.56 -12.24 -15.13
CA THR A 211 -20.28 -11.70 -13.95
C THR A 211 -19.58 -10.51 -13.28
N THR A 212 -18.54 -9.94 -13.91
CA THR A 212 -17.79 -8.79 -13.36
C THR A 212 -18.13 -7.49 -14.08
N LEU A 213 -18.46 -6.45 -13.33
CA LEU A 213 -18.68 -5.09 -13.83
C LEU A 213 -17.48 -4.19 -13.47
N PHE A 214 -16.87 -3.55 -14.47
CA PHE A 214 -15.79 -2.60 -14.30
C PHE A 214 -16.30 -1.16 -14.30
N ILE A 215 -15.83 -0.37 -13.34
CA ILE A 215 -16.18 1.05 -13.18
C ILE A 215 -14.91 1.86 -13.40
N VAL A 216 -14.81 2.59 -14.51
CA VAL A 216 -13.63 3.38 -14.86
C VAL A 216 -13.81 4.80 -14.35
N ALA A 217 -13.11 5.15 -13.27
CA ALA A 217 -13.27 6.39 -12.53
C ALA A 217 -12.14 7.40 -12.85
N SER A 218 -12.36 8.28 -13.82
CA SER A 218 -11.37 9.30 -14.22
C SER A 218 -12.05 10.56 -14.77
N LYS A 219 -11.82 11.70 -14.12
CA LYS A 219 -12.36 13.01 -14.51
C LYS A 219 -12.07 13.35 -15.97
N THR A 220 -10.80 13.23 -16.37
CA THR A 220 -10.34 13.54 -17.72
C THR A 220 -10.46 12.37 -18.67
N PHE A 221 -10.59 11.15 -18.15
CA PHE A 221 -10.49 9.89 -18.90
C PHE A 221 -9.14 9.70 -19.61
N THR A 222 -8.10 10.35 -19.12
CA THR A 222 -6.74 10.33 -19.69
C THR A 222 -5.65 10.02 -18.67
N THR A 223 -6.01 9.82 -17.39
CA THR A 223 -5.06 9.45 -16.34
C THR A 223 -4.33 8.17 -16.72
N GLN A 224 -3.00 8.24 -16.85
CA GLN A 224 -2.19 7.15 -17.40
C GLN A 224 -2.42 5.83 -16.67
N GLU A 225 -2.34 5.84 -15.34
CA GLU A 225 -2.49 4.67 -14.49
C GLU A 225 -3.88 4.03 -14.65
N THR A 226 -4.92 4.86 -14.57
CA THR A 226 -6.33 4.43 -14.68
C THR A 226 -6.64 3.86 -16.06
N ILE A 227 -6.21 4.53 -17.14
CA ILE A 227 -6.53 4.10 -18.50
C ILE A 227 -5.72 2.86 -18.89
N THR A 228 -4.45 2.74 -18.49
CA THR A 228 -3.68 1.51 -18.70
C THR A 228 -4.31 0.32 -17.97
N ASN A 229 -4.75 0.49 -16.71
CA ASN A 229 -5.47 -0.56 -15.99
C ASN A 229 -6.81 -0.91 -16.64
N ALA A 230 -7.58 0.09 -17.09
CA ALA A 230 -8.85 -0.13 -17.78
C ALA A 230 -8.67 -0.85 -19.13
N GLN A 231 -7.62 -0.52 -19.89
CA GLN A 231 -7.28 -1.22 -21.13
C GLN A 231 -6.83 -2.67 -20.88
N THR A 232 -6.09 -2.92 -19.81
CA THR A 232 -5.72 -4.27 -19.36
C THR A 232 -6.97 -5.09 -19.02
N ALA A 233 -7.87 -4.53 -18.21
CA ALA A 233 -9.15 -5.17 -17.87
C ALA A 233 -10.03 -5.44 -19.10
N LYS A 234 -10.12 -4.47 -20.02
CA LYS A 234 -10.86 -4.63 -21.29
C LYS A 234 -10.26 -5.73 -22.16
N SER A 235 -8.94 -5.79 -22.27
CA SER A 235 -8.25 -6.83 -23.05
C SER A 235 -8.46 -8.21 -22.44
N TRP A 236 -8.34 -8.33 -21.11
CA TRP A 236 -8.66 -9.56 -20.37
C TRP A 236 -10.11 -10.01 -20.60
N PHE A 237 -11.07 -9.07 -20.54
CA PHE A 237 -12.49 -9.36 -20.77
C PHE A 237 -12.73 -9.84 -22.22
N LEU A 238 -12.17 -9.14 -23.21
CA LEU A 238 -12.34 -9.49 -24.62
C LEU A 238 -11.63 -10.78 -25.04
N ASN A 239 -10.61 -11.22 -24.29
CA ASN A 239 -10.02 -12.54 -24.49
C ASN A 239 -11.05 -13.67 -24.29
N THR A 240 -12.10 -13.45 -23.49
CA THR A 240 -13.19 -14.41 -23.27
C THR A 240 -14.45 -14.04 -24.04
N ALA A 241 -14.92 -12.79 -23.95
CA ALA A 241 -16.17 -12.34 -24.55
C ALA A 241 -16.11 -12.21 -26.08
N LYS A 242 -14.92 -12.02 -26.66
CA LYS A 242 -14.59 -11.90 -28.11
C LYS A 242 -15.22 -10.73 -28.86
N ASP A 243 -16.46 -10.32 -28.56
CA ASP A 243 -17.17 -9.21 -29.21
C ASP A 243 -17.06 -7.91 -28.40
N VAL A 244 -16.57 -6.85 -29.05
CA VAL A 244 -16.44 -5.51 -28.47
C VAL A 244 -17.79 -4.92 -28.02
N LYS A 245 -18.91 -5.34 -28.61
CA LYS A 245 -20.26 -4.90 -28.21
C LYS A 245 -20.59 -5.27 -26.76
N HIS A 246 -19.95 -6.32 -26.22
CA HIS A 246 -20.17 -6.74 -24.84
C HIS A 246 -19.54 -5.80 -23.80
N VAL A 247 -18.63 -4.90 -24.21
CA VAL A 247 -18.05 -3.87 -23.32
C VAL A 247 -19.14 -3.03 -22.67
N ALA A 248 -20.19 -2.67 -23.42
CA ALA A 248 -21.31 -1.87 -22.91
C ALA A 248 -22.09 -2.54 -21.75
N LYS A 249 -21.94 -3.87 -21.53
CA LYS A 249 -22.57 -4.57 -20.40
C LYS A 249 -21.65 -4.71 -19.18
N HIS A 250 -20.35 -4.51 -19.36
CA HIS A 250 -19.33 -4.81 -18.35
C HIS A 250 -18.46 -3.61 -18.00
N PHE A 251 -18.63 -2.47 -18.65
CA PHE A 251 -17.87 -1.25 -18.38
C PHE A 251 -18.81 -0.05 -18.29
N VAL A 252 -18.65 0.72 -17.22
CA VAL A 252 -19.25 2.04 -17.02
C VAL A 252 -18.16 3.07 -16.73
N ALA A 253 -18.45 4.35 -16.95
CA ALA A 253 -17.47 5.43 -16.77
C ALA A 253 -18.00 6.50 -15.82
N LEU A 254 -17.12 7.00 -14.95
CA LEU A 254 -17.35 8.19 -14.13
C LEU A 254 -16.44 9.27 -14.69
N SER A 255 -16.98 10.19 -15.49
CA SER A 255 -16.15 11.12 -16.26
C SER A 255 -16.91 12.34 -16.79
N THR A 256 -16.15 13.35 -17.20
CA THR A 256 -16.63 14.51 -17.96
C THR A 256 -16.43 14.36 -19.48
N ASN A 257 -15.62 13.38 -19.91
CA ASN A 257 -15.12 13.28 -21.28
C ASN A 257 -15.87 12.23 -22.11
N THR A 258 -17.04 12.61 -22.64
CA THR A 258 -17.89 11.70 -23.43
C THR A 258 -17.17 11.13 -24.66
N LYS A 259 -16.28 11.91 -25.30
CA LYS A 259 -15.57 11.48 -26.51
C LYS A 259 -14.67 10.29 -26.23
N ASP A 260 -13.84 10.37 -25.20
CA ASP A 260 -12.88 9.30 -24.90
C ASP A 260 -13.57 8.08 -24.25
N VAL A 261 -14.64 8.30 -23.47
CA VAL A 261 -15.49 7.23 -22.92
C VAL A 261 -16.13 6.40 -24.03
N THR A 262 -16.74 7.06 -25.02
CA THR A 262 -17.38 6.36 -26.15
C THR A 262 -16.35 5.74 -27.09
N ALA A 263 -15.18 6.37 -27.29
CA ALA A 263 -14.07 5.77 -28.03
C ALA A 263 -13.52 4.51 -27.34
N PHE A 264 -13.56 4.45 -26.01
CA PHE A 264 -13.23 3.23 -25.26
C PHE A 264 -14.27 2.12 -25.47
N GLY A 265 -15.48 2.43 -25.93
CA GLY A 265 -16.56 1.47 -26.19
C GLY A 265 -17.58 1.35 -25.05
N ILE A 266 -17.55 2.27 -24.08
CA ILE A 266 -18.59 2.40 -23.06
C ILE A 266 -19.78 3.15 -23.68
N ALA A 267 -20.99 2.65 -23.43
CA ALA A 267 -22.21 3.28 -23.91
C ALA A 267 -22.42 4.65 -23.24
N LYS A 268 -23.01 5.62 -23.96
CA LYS A 268 -23.15 6.99 -23.46
C LYS A 268 -24.04 7.04 -22.22
N GLU A 269 -25.09 6.23 -22.20
CA GLU A 269 -26.00 6.00 -21.09
C GLU A 269 -25.31 5.39 -19.86
N ASN A 270 -24.13 4.77 -20.02
CA ASN A 270 -23.35 4.21 -18.92
C ASN A 270 -22.26 5.17 -18.41
N MET A 271 -22.33 6.44 -18.82
CA MET A 271 -21.46 7.50 -18.34
C MET A 271 -22.17 8.29 -17.24
N PHE A 272 -21.55 8.37 -16.07
CA PHE A 272 -22.01 9.15 -14.93
C PHE A 272 -21.18 10.43 -14.87
N GLN A 273 -21.84 11.55 -15.15
CA GLN A 273 -21.21 12.86 -15.24
C GLN A 273 -20.92 13.46 -13.87
N PHE A 274 -19.88 14.28 -13.80
CA PHE A 274 -19.63 15.24 -12.74
C PHE A 274 -18.91 16.46 -13.33
N TRP A 275 -18.56 17.45 -12.50
CA TRP A 275 -18.13 18.77 -12.98
C TRP A 275 -16.73 19.16 -12.52
N ASP A 276 -16.22 20.26 -13.05
CA ASP A 276 -14.85 20.71 -12.79
C ASP A 276 -14.66 21.30 -11.38
N TRP A 277 -15.70 21.91 -10.82
CA TRP A 277 -15.79 22.36 -9.41
C TRP A 277 -15.80 21.21 -8.39
N VAL A 278 -15.85 19.95 -8.85
CA VAL A 278 -15.62 18.77 -8.02
C VAL A 278 -14.12 18.46 -8.00
N GLY A 279 -13.47 18.81 -6.89
CA GLY A 279 -12.08 18.42 -6.60
C GLY A 279 -11.99 16.91 -6.35
N GLY A 280 -10.95 16.25 -6.86
CA GLY A 280 -10.81 14.79 -6.77
C GLY A 280 -10.83 14.27 -5.32
N ARG A 281 -10.11 14.91 -4.41
CA ARG A 281 -10.10 14.54 -2.98
C ARG A 281 -11.39 14.87 -2.22
N TYR A 282 -12.38 15.46 -2.90
CA TYR A 282 -13.72 15.80 -2.40
C TYR A 282 -14.82 15.17 -3.26
N SER A 283 -14.50 14.14 -4.08
CA SER A 283 -15.42 13.68 -5.13
C SER A 283 -16.32 12.52 -4.74
N LEU A 284 -16.12 11.85 -3.60
CA LEU A 284 -16.86 10.62 -3.25
C LEU A 284 -18.37 10.81 -3.17
N TRP A 285 -18.83 12.05 -3.03
CA TRP A 285 -20.24 12.46 -3.00
C TRP A 285 -20.91 12.49 -4.38
N SER A 286 -20.11 12.53 -5.45
CA SER A 286 -20.56 12.63 -6.85
C SER A 286 -20.79 11.25 -7.49
N ALA A 287 -20.81 11.20 -8.83
CA ALA A 287 -20.69 9.98 -9.62
C ALA A 287 -19.57 9.04 -9.15
N ILE A 288 -18.45 9.56 -8.61
CA ILE A 288 -17.35 8.75 -8.03
C ILE A 288 -17.87 7.80 -6.93
N GLY A 289 -18.94 8.17 -6.23
CA GLY A 289 -19.60 7.33 -5.23
C GLY A 289 -20.40 6.14 -5.79
N LEU A 290 -20.42 5.91 -7.11
CA LEU A 290 -21.18 4.80 -7.72
C LEU A 290 -20.84 3.44 -7.10
N SER A 291 -19.56 3.16 -6.88
CA SER A 291 -19.11 1.91 -6.26
C SER A 291 -19.55 1.81 -4.79
N ILE A 292 -19.63 2.94 -4.07
CA ILE A 292 -20.20 3.00 -2.72
C ILE A 292 -21.67 2.59 -2.77
N ALA A 293 -22.47 3.27 -3.60
CA ALA A 293 -23.91 2.99 -3.75
C ALA A 293 -24.18 1.55 -4.20
N LEU A 294 -23.33 0.97 -5.07
CA LEU A 294 -23.44 -0.44 -5.45
C LEU A 294 -23.22 -1.38 -4.27
N VAL A 295 -22.27 -1.07 -3.38
CA VAL A 295 -21.94 -1.89 -2.21
C VAL A 295 -23.01 -1.78 -1.13
N ILE A 296 -23.32 -0.56 -0.67
CA ILE A 296 -24.20 -0.36 0.50
C ILE A 296 -25.67 -0.13 0.12
N GLY A 297 -25.98 0.01 -1.16
CA GLY A 297 -27.31 0.39 -1.65
C GLY A 297 -27.53 1.89 -1.66
N TYR A 298 -28.39 2.37 -2.55
CA TYR A 298 -28.61 3.81 -2.75
C TYR A 298 -29.15 4.49 -1.49
N ASP A 299 -30.11 3.89 -0.78
CA ASP A 299 -30.67 4.52 0.43
C ASP A 299 -29.58 4.82 1.47
N ASN A 300 -28.61 3.91 1.67
CA ASN A 300 -27.48 4.14 2.57
C ASN A 300 -26.50 5.18 2.01
N PHE A 301 -26.33 5.25 0.69
CA PHE A 301 -25.54 6.31 0.05
C PHE A 301 -26.21 7.68 0.19
N GLU A 302 -27.53 7.76 0.09
CA GLU A 302 -28.28 8.98 0.36
C GLU A 302 -28.14 9.40 1.83
N GLN A 303 -28.21 8.45 2.78
CA GLN A 303 -27.96 8.75 4.20
C GLN A 303 -26.54 9.28 4.44
N LEU A 304 -25.54 8.75 3.74
CA LEU A 304 -24.17 9.29 3.77
C LEU A 304 -24.12 10.75 3.29
N LEU A 305 -24.79 11.08 2.19
CA LEU A 305 -24.88 12.45 1.69
C LEU A 305 -25.62 13.36 2.68
N ARG A 306 -26.74 12.91 3.26
CA ARG A 306 -27.53 13.68 4.23
C ARG A 306 -26.78 13.98 5.51
N GLY A 307 -26.00 13.02 6.02
CA GLY A 307 -25.15 13.27 7.18
C GLY A 307 -24.12 14.37 6.93
N ALA A 308 -23.50 14.36 5.75
CA ALA A 308 -22.57 15.39 5.33
C ALA A 308 -23.26 16.76 5.11
N ALA A 309 -24.47 16.77 4.54
CA ALA A 309 -25.30 17.97 4.39
C ALA A 309 -25.68 18.60 5.75
N GLY A 310 -25.96 17.77 6.77
CA GLY A 310 -26.21 18.26 8.12
C GLY A 310 -24.98 18.98 8.72
N MET A 311 -23.78 18.44 8.48
CA MET A 311 -22.53 19.08 8.90
C MET A 311 -22.22 20.35 8.09
N ASP A 312 -22.61 20.41 6.82
CA ASP A 312 -22.55 21.65 6.03
C ASP A 312 -23.40 22.76 6.67
N GLN A 313 -24.62 22.44 7.09
CA GLN A 313 -25.49 23.41 7.76
C GLN A 313 -24.94 23.85 9.10
N HIS A 314 -24.39 22.92 9.89
CA HIS A 314 -23.70 23.25 11.14
C HIS A 314 -22.52 24.18 10.89
N PHE A 315 -21.67 23.89 9.90
CA PHE A 315 -20.54 24.75 9.57
C PHE A 315 -20.98 26.15 9.11
N ARG A 316 -22.07 26.23 8.33
CA ARG A 316 -22.59 27.49 7.77
C ARG A 316 -23.27 28.38 8.80
N THR A 317 -24.00 27.82 9.74
CA THR A 317 -24.95 28.59 10.56
C THR A 317 -24.58 28.67 12.03
N THR A 318 -23.71 27.79 12.53
CA THR A 318 -23.30 27.79 13.94
C THR A 318 -22.23 28.85 14.20
N LYS A 319 -22.38 29.59 15.31
CA LYS A 319 -21.38 30.55 15.80
C LYS A 319 -20.00 29.89 15.91
N LEU A 320 -18.94 30.61 15.56
CA LEU A 320 -17.58 30.09 15.52
C LEU A 320 -17.16 29.35 16.81
N GLU A 321 -17.55 29.87 17.99
CA GLU A 321 -17.27 29.30 19.31
C GLU A 321 -17.93 27.93 19.58
N ASP A 322 -18.98 27.59 18.84
CA ASP A 322 -19.73 26.34 18.95
C ASP A 322 -19.57 25.47 17.68
N ASN A 323 -18.80 25.95 16.71
CA ASN A 323 -18.66 25.35 15.39
C ASN A 323 -17.50 24.32 15.39
N LEU A 324 -17.86 23.04 15.52
CA LEU A 324 -16.92 21.91 15.57
C LEU A 324 -15.76 21.96 14.54
N PRO A 325 -16.01 22.12 13.22
CA PRO A 325 -14.92 22.29 12.24
C PRO A 325 -13.97 23.44 12.56
N VAL A 326 -14.50 24.60 12.97
CA VAL A 326 -13.70 25.78 13.32
C VAL A 326 -12.87 25.52 14.58
N ILE A 327 -13.46 24.93 15.62
CA ILE A 327 -12.76 24.55 16.86
C ILE A 327 -11.58 23.63 16.54
N MET A 328 -11.81 22.58 15.75
CA MET A 328 -10.75 21.64 15.36
C MET A 328 -9.66 22.32 14.53
N ALA A 329 -10.04 23.23 13.64
CA ALA A 329 -9.09 23.94 12.78
C ALA A 329 -8.15 24.84 13.60
N VAL A 330 -8.69 25.65 14.51
CA VAL A 330 -7.89 26.59 15.31
C VAL A 330 -6.98 25.88 16.31
N ILE A 331 -7.42 24.74 16.87
CA ILE A 331 -6.56 23.89 17.71
C ILE A 331 -5.41 23.33 16.87
N GLY A 332 -5.68 22.91 15.63
CA GLY A 332 -4.65 22.47 14.70
C GLY A 332 -3.62 23.57 14.39
N ILE A 333 -4.08 24.80 14.11
CA ILE A 333 -3.21 25.97 13.88
C ILE A 333 -2.36 26.26 15.11
N TRP A 334 -2.96 26.23 16.31
CA TRP A 334 -2.24 26.43 17.56
C TRP A 334 -1.04 25.49 17.70
N TYR A 335 -1.23 24.22 17.37
CA TYR A 335 -0.14 23.24 17.44
C TYR A 335 0.87 23.35 16.30
N ASN A 336 0.40 23.52 15.08
CA ASN A 336 1.24 23.57 13.90
C ASN A 336 2.17 24.80 13.92
N ASP A 337 1.59 25.97 14.16
CA ASP A 337 2.26 27.24 13.94
C ASP A 337 2.99 27.78 15.18
N PHE A 338 2.47 27.53 16.38
CA PHE A 338 3.06 28.05 17.62
C PHE A 338 3.87 27.00 18.38
N TYR A 339 3.35 25.76 18.50
CA TYR A 339 4.12 24.66 19.09
C TYR A 339 5.09 23.97 18.12
N GLY A 340 4.97 24.22 16.81
CA GLY A 340 5.82 23.61 15.79
C GLY A 340 5.55 22.11 15.56
N ALA A 341 4.35 21.63 15.87
CA ALA A 341 3.96 20.24 15.69
C ALA A 341 3.78 19.92 14.20
N GLN A 342 4.75 19.22 13.61
CA GLN A 342 4.76 18.90 12.17
C GLN A 342 3.74 17.85 11.73
N THR A 343 3.13 17.12 12.67
CA THR A 343 2.28 15.96 12.37
C THR A 343 0.99 15.99 13.18
N HIS A 344 -0.08 15.46 12.61
CA HIS A 344 -1.36 15.27 13.30
C HIS A 344 -1.84 13.83 13.09
N ALA A 345 -2.11 13.11 14.18
CA ALA A 345 -2.44 11.69 14.12
C ALA A 345 -3.96 11.42 14.25
N LEU A 346 -4.51 10.63 13.32
CA LEU A 346 -5.91 10.20 13.33
C LEU A 346 -6.01 8.75 13.82
N LEU A 347 -6.65 8.53 14.96
CA LEU A 347 -6.60 7.28 15.71
C LEU A 347 -8.02 6.73 15.96
N PRO A 348 -8.69 6.19 14.92
CA PRO A 348 -10.03 5.62 15.08
C PRO A 348 -9.97 4.28 15.84
N TYR A 349 -10.69 4.17 16.95
CA TYR A 349 -10.93 2.94 17.70
C TYR A 349 -12.13 2.20 17.08
N ASP A 350 -12.01 1.93 15.79
CA ASP A 350 -12.95 1.16 14.99
C ASP A 350 -12.19 0.52 13.82
N GLN A 351 -12.34 -0.79 13.63
CA GLN A 351 -11.58 -1.51 12.60
C GLN A 351 -12.12 -1.26 11.18
N TYR A 352 -13.38 -0.88 11.02
CA TYR A 352 -13.91 -0.49 9.71
C TYR A 352 -13.33 0.86 9.25
N LEU A 353 -12.95 1.74 10.18
CA LEU A 353 -12.28 3.02 9.90
C LEU A 353 -10.76 2.93 9.67
N TYR A 354 -10.18 1.75 9.44
CA TYR A 354 -8.72 1.62 9.28
C TYR A 354 -8.13 2.41 8.09
N LYS A 355 -8.96 2.76 7.09
CA LYS A 355 -8.59 3.62 5.95
C LYS A 355 -8.90 5.11 6.14
N PHE A 356 -9.43 5.51 7.28
CA PHE A 356 -9.82 6.90 7.55
C PHE A 356 -8.61 7.84 7.53
N ALA A 357 -7.49 7.42 8.12
CA ALA A 357 -6.24 8.19 8.08
C ALA A 357 -5.68 8.29 6.66
N ASP A 358 -5.68 7.19 5.89
CA ASP A 358 -5.22 7.16 4.49
C ASP A 358 -6.05 8.12 3.60
N TYR A 359 -7.37 8.19 3.82
CA TYR A 359 -8.23 9.14 3.11
C TYR A 359 -7.86 10.59 3.41
N PHE A 360 -7.67 10.93 4.70
CA PHE A 360 -7.33 12.29 5.11
C PHE A 360 -5.86 12.66 4.91
N GLN A 361 -4.96 11.70 4.65
CA GLN A 361 -3.65 12.02 4.08
C GLN A 361 -3.82 12.77 2.77
N GLN A 362 -4.67 12.29 1.87
CA GLN A 362 -4.96 13.03 0.66
C GLN A 362 -5.77 14.30 0.96
N GLY A 363 -6.87 14.16 1.72
CA GLY A 363 -7.79 15.27 1.98
C GLY A 363 -7.12 16.50 2.59
N ASP A 364 -6.24 16.33 3.57
CA ASP A 364 -5.56 17.42 4.29
C ASP A 364 -4.26 17.82 3.57
N MET A 365 -3.36 16.86 3.31
CA MET A 365 -2.00 17.18 2.84
C MET A 365 -1.97 17.67 1.40
N GLU A 366 -2.80 17.13 0.51
CA GLU A 366 -2.89 17.62 -0.89
C GLU A 366 -3.60 18.98 -0.96
N SER A 367 -4.49 19.27 0.01
CA SER A 367 -5.15 20.57 0.11
C SER A 367 -4.22 21.64 0.64
N ASN A 368 -3.64 21.42 1.83
CA ASN A 368 -2.97 22.45 2.62
C ASN A 368 -1.44 22.33 2.66
N GLY A 369 -0.84 21.32 2.01
CA GLY A 369 0.60 21.21 1.79
C GLY A 369 1.11 22.21 0.75
N LYS A 370 0.95 23.50 1.02
CA LYS A 370 1.20 24.61 0.08
C LYS A 370 2.17 25.61 0.68
N PHE A 371 2.91 26.31 -0.18
CA PHE A 371 3.85 27.34 0.27
C PHE A 371 3.62 28.70 -0.40
N VAL A 372 2.58 28.80 -1.23
CA VAL A 372 2.21 30.02 -1.97
C VAL A 372 0.78 30.40 -1.57
N THR A 373 0.59 31.64 -1.19
CA THR A 373 -0.71 32.24 -0.87
C THR A 373 -1.53 32.52 -2.12
N LYS A 374 -2.83 32.78 -1.96
CA LYS A 374 -3.74 33.14 -3.08
C LYS A 374 -3.30 34.39 -3.84
N ASP A 375 -2.56 35.29 -3.19
CA ASP A 375 -1.99 36.50 -3.80
C ASP A 375 -0.63 36.27 -4.48
N GLY A 376 -0.14 35.03 -4.52
CA GLY A 376 1.12 34.67 -5.18
C GLY A 376 2.38 34.86 -4.31
N ASN A 377 2.23 35.29 -3.06
CA ASN A 377 3.37 35.45 -2.14
C ASN A 377 3.76 34.12 -1.49
N ARG A 378 5.06 33.91 -1.27
CA ARG A 378 5.57 32.76 -0.51
C ARG A 378 5.30 32.94 0.99
N VAL A 379 4.88 31.87 1.66
CA VAL A 379 4.67 31.85 3.11
C VAL A 379 5.99 31.83 3.89
N ASP A 380 6.00 32.47 5.05
CA ASP A 380 7.08 32.48 6.06
C ASP A 380 6.67 31.78 7.38
N TYR A 381 5.54 31.09 7.36
CA TYR A 381 4.95 30.28 8.44
C TYR A 381 4.71 28.83 7.98
N GLN A 382 4.23 27.94 8.86
CA GLN A 382 3.91 26.55 8.53
C GLN A 382 2.49 26.45 7.93
N THR A 383 2.22 25.39 7.16
CA THR A 383 0.88 25.13 6.58
C THR A 383 0.41 23.72 6.97
N GLY A 384 -0.27 22.99 6.07
CA GLY A 384 -0.82 21.66 6.37
C GLY A 384 0.18 20.69 7.01
N PRO A 385 -0.21 19.99 8.09
CA PRO A 385 0.66 19.04 8.79
C PRO A 385 0.75 17.71 8.04
N ILE A 386 1.69 16.86 8.45
CA ILE A 386 1.74 15.46 8.00
C ILE A 386 0.64 14.67 8.73
N ILE A 387 -0.32 14.14 7.98
CA ILE A 387 -1.36 13.25 8.52
C ILE A 387 -0.89 11.80 8.52
N TRP A 388 -1.16 11.10 9.60
CA TRP A 388 -0.87 9.68 9.72
C TRP A 388 -1.76 9.04 10.79
N GLY A 389 -1.78 7.71 10.84
CA GLY A 389 -2.59 7.02 11.84
C GLY A 389 -2.77 5.54 11.58
N ALA A 390 -3.43 4.88 12.52
CA ALA A 390 -3.87 3.49 12.40
C ALA A 390 -5.06 3.26 13.34
N ALA A 391 -5.82 2.19 13.08
CA ALA A 391 -6.90 1.80 13.96
C ALA A 391 -6.39 1.43 15.37
N GLY A 392 -7.11 1.89 16.40
CA GLY A 392 -6.94 1.44 17.78
C GLY A 392 -7.57 0.05 17.97
N THR A 393 -7.00 -0.85 18.77
CA THR A 393 -5.85 -0.66 19.68
C THR A 393 -4.49 -0.97 19.03
N ASN A 394 -4.44 -1.35 17.75
CA ASN A 394 -3.19 -1.76 17.09
C ASN A 394 -2.08 -0.71 17.18
N GLY A 395 -2.44 0.59 17.04
CA GLY A 395 -1.51 1.71 17.24
C GLY A 395 -0.78 1.70 18.60
N GLN A 396 -1.46 1.23 19.66
CA GLN A 396 -0.88 1.12 21.00
C GLN A 396 0.32 0.16 21.05
N HIS A 397 0.31 -0.84 20.16
CA HIS A 397 1.30 -1.90 20.06
C HIS A 397 2.28 -1.70 18.90
N SER A 398 2.32 -0.51 18.30
CA SER A 398 3.26 -0.18 17.23
C SER A 398 4.01 1.12 17.52
N PHE A 399 3.33 2.27 17.50
CA PHE A 399 3.97 3.58 17.54
C PHE A 399 3.62 4.44 18.76
N TYR A 400 2.65 4.04 19.59
CA TYR A 400 2.28 4.83 20.78
C TYR A 400 3.43 4.95 21.80
N GLN A 401 4.43 4.05 21.75
CA GLN A 401 5.68 4.23 22.50
C GLN A 401 6.33 5.60 22.19
N LEU A 402 6.42 5.96 20.90
CA LEU A 402 6.94 7.25 20.47
C LEU A 402 5.96 8.38 20.84
N VAL A 403 4.65 8.14 20.70
CA VAL A 403 3.63 9.13 21.07
C VAL A 403 3.64 9.42 22.57
N HIS A 404 4.03 8.49 23.45
CA HIS A 404 4.08 8.69 24.90
C HIS A 404 5.44 9.17 25.44
N GLN A 405 6.54 8.59 24.96
CA GLN A 405 7.88 8.81 25.52
C GLN A 405 8.91 9.28 24.49
N GLY A 406 8.49 9.51 23.23
CA GLY A 406 9.35 10.10 22.22
C GLY A 406 9.51 11.61 22.40
N THR A 407 10.41 12.23 21.63
CA THR A 407 10.74 13.66 21.73
C THR A 407 9.89 14.56 20.84
N LYS A 408 8.81 14.03 20.27
CA LYS A 408 7.91 14.76 19.37
C LYS A 408 6.60 15.09 20.09
N LEU A 409 6.11 16.31 19.89
CA LEU A 409 4.74 16.70 20.21
C LEU A 409 3.84 16.31 19.03
N ILE A 410 2.83 15.48 19.31
CA ILE A 410 1.93 14.94 18.30
C ILE A 410 0.50 15.16 18.78
N PRO A 411 -0.21 16.18 18.26
CA PRO A 411 -1.65 16.29 18.39
C PRO A 411 -2.35 15.05 17.81
N THR A 412 -3.40 14.60 18.49
CA THR A 412 -4.08 13.35 18.17
C THR A 412 -5.60 13.52 18.21
N ASP A 413 -6.30 12.97 17.22
CA ASP A 413 -7.75 12.83 17.24
C ASP A 413 -8.10 11.36 17.47
N PHE A 414 -8.70 11.05 18.62
CA PHE A 414 -9.25 9.74 18.93
C PHE A 414 -10.72 9.71 18.52
N LEU A 415 -11.15 8.69 17.79
CA LEU A 415 -12.55 8.54 17.35
C LEU A 415 -13.09 7.17 17.77
N ALA A 416 -14.29 7.08 18.32
CA ALA A 416 -14.91 5.78 18.63
C ALA A 416 -16.44 5.81 18.54
N PRO A 417 -17.08 4.74 18.05
CA PRO A 417 -18.50 4.54 18.32
C PRO A 417 -18.69 4.06 19.76
N ALA A 418 -19.78 4.50 20.41
CA ALA A 418 -20.18 4.08 21.75
C ALA A 418 -20.81 2.69 21.77
N THR A 419 -21.30 2.23 20.62
CA THR A 419 -21.83 0.88 20.39
C THR A 419 -21.18 0.25 19.16
N THR A 420 -21.16 -1.09 19.09
CA THR A 420 -20.54 -1.84 17.99
C THR A 420 -21.59 -2.48 17.08
N HIS A 421 -21.29 -2.55 15.78
CA HIS A 421 -22.01 -3.39 14.82
C HIS A 421 -21.91 -4.89 15.11
N ASN A 422 -20.85 -5.31 15.82
CA ASN A 422 -20.53 -6.71 16.05
C ASN A 422 -20.67 -7.06 17.54
N THR A 423 -21.86 -7.45 17.98
CA THR A 423 -22.14 -7.84 19.37
C THR A 423 -21.67 -9.27 19.66
N LEU A 424 -20.36 -9.47 19.78
CA LEU A 424 -19.74 -10.77 20.06
C LEU A 424 -19.54 -10.97 21.60
N ALA A 425 -20.03 -12.10 22.14
CA ALA A 425 -19.91 -12.64 23.51
C ALA A 425 -21.03 -12.35 24.58
N ASP A 426 -21.16 -13.34 25.48
CA ASP A 426 -22.35 -13.89 26.14
C ASP A 426 -22.82 -13.29 27.49
N THR A 427 -22.89 -11.97 27.65
CA THR A 427 -23.51 -11.36 28.85
C THR A 427 -24.30 -10.09 28.53
N GLY A 428 -25.59 -10.22 28.23
CA GLY A 428 -26.53 -9.09 28.05
C GLY A 428 -26.28 -8.20 26.82
N ASN A 429 -26.78 -6.95 26.87
CA ASN A 429 -26.84 -6.01 25.74
C ASN A 429 -25.50 -5.36 25.31
N SER A 430 -24.31 -5.87 25.70
CA SER A 430 -23.02 -5.26 25.34
C SER A 430 -21.90 -6.28 25.12
N SER A 431 -21.21 -6.18 23.97
CA SER A 431 -20.02 -7.00 23.67
C SER A 431 -18.88 -6.76 24.65
N ARG A 432 -18.27 -7.84 25.15
CA ARG A 432 -17.02 -7.78 25.96
C ARG A 432 -15.89 -7.10 25.19
N HIS A 433 -15.77 -7.39 23.89
CA HIS A 433 -14.73 -6.79 23.04
C HIS A 433 -14.87 -5.27 23.00
N HIS A 434 -16.10 -4.77 22.79
CA HIS A 434 -16.34 -3.34 22.68
C HIS A 434 -16.12 -2.60 24.00
N ARG A 435 -16.44 -3.22 25.15
CA ARG A 435 -16.09 -2.66 26.47
C ARG A 435 -14.59 -2.50 26.68
N ILE A 436 -13.79 -3.49 26.24
CA ILE A 436 -12.32 -3.43 26.29
C ILE A 436 -11.78 -2.36 25.33
N LEU A 437 -12.37 -2.25 24.13
CA LEU A 437 -12.03 -1.22 23.16
C LEU A 437 -12.26 0.18 23.75
N LEU A 438 -13.45 0.43 24.31
CA LEU A 438 -13.80 1.71 24.92
C LEU A 438 -12.94 2.02 26.16
N SER A 439 -12.62 1.03 27.00
CA SER A 439 -11.70 1.27 28.13
C SER A 439 -10.33 1.77 27.65
N ASN A 440 -9.86 1.26 26.51
CA ASN A 440 -8.62 1.70 25.89
C ASN A 440 -8.73 3.07 25.22
N PHE A 441 -9.86 3.35 24.56
CA PHE A 441 -10.17 4.67 23.98
C PHE A 441 -10.18 5.76 25.05
N PHE A 442 -10.70 5.50 26.26
CA PHE A 442 -10.68 6.47 27.35
C PHE A 442 -9.30 6.57 28.03
N ALA A 443 -8.63 5.43 28.26
CA ALA A 443 -7.37 5.40 28.99
C ALA A 443 -6.20 6.05 28.26
N GLN A 444 -6.16 6.00 26.92
CA GLN A 444 -5.02 6.53 26.15
C GLN A 444 -4.93 8.06 26.15
N PRO A 445 -6.01 8.83 25.83
CA PRO A 445 -6.05 10.28 26.02
C PRO A 445 -5.76 10.70 27.47
N GLU A 446 -6.26 9.94 28.46
CA GLU A 446 -5.97 10.20 29.88
C GLU A 446 -4.49 10.04 30.20
N ALA A 447 -3.87 8.95 29.75
CA ALA A 447 -2.44 8.68 29.93
C ALA A 447 -1.56 9.73 29.22
N LEU A 448 -1.94 10.15 28.01
CA LEU A 448 -1.26 11.22 27.27
C LEU A 448 -1.34 12.55 28.02
N ALA A 449 -2.50 12.88 28.58
CA ALA A 449 -2.70 14.14 29.28
C ALA A 449 -1.96 14.21 30.62
N PHE A 450 -2.02 13.15 31.43
CA PHE A 450 -1.61 13.21 32.84
C PHE A 450 -0.32 12.46 33.17
N GLY A 451 0.14 11.56 32.30
CA GLY A 451 1.37 10.82 32.48
C GLY A 451 1.43 10.01 33.78
N LYS A 452 2.65 9.74 34.23
CA LYS A 452 2.98 9.01 35.44
C LYS A 452 4.33 9.51 35.97
N SER A 453 4.29 10.25 37.08
CA SER A 453 5.48 10.87 37.67
C SER A 453 6.43 9.84 38.27
N GLU A 454 7.70 10.22 38.40
CA GLU A 454 8.70 9.39 39.09
C GLU A 454 8.31 9.06 40.53
N GLU A 455 7.73 10.01 41.26
CA GLU A 455 7.23 9.78 42.61
C GLU A 455 6.16 8.67 42.62
N GLN A 456 5.25 8.69 41.63
CA GLN A 456 4.25 7.64 41.47
C GLN A 456 4.90 6.30 41.13
N VAL A 457 5.93 6.27 40.27
CA VAL A 457 6.69 5.04 39.96
C VAL A 457 7.39 4.49 41.21
N ARG A 458 8.08 5.34 41.98
CA ARG A 458 8.77 4.94 43.22
C ARG A 458 7.81 4.47 44.31
N LYS A 459 6.63 5.09 44.43
CA LYS A 459 5.56 4.59 45.32
C LYS A 459 5.12 3.18 44.94
N VAL A 460 5.13 2.82 43.65
CA VAL A 460 4.86 1.44 43.20
C VAL A 460 5.98 0.49 43.60
N CYS A 461 7.25 0.90 43.53
CA CYS A 461 8.38 0.09 44.01
C CYS A 461 8.31 -0.21 45.51
N ALA A 462 7.80 0.74 46.30
CA ALA A 462 7.69 0.63 47.76
C ALA A 462 6.40 -0.07 48.24
N ALA A 463 5.43 -0.31 47.36
CA ALA A 463 4.14 -0.87 47.73
C ALA A 463 4.21 -2.40 47.97
N ASN A 464 3.59 -2.85 49.07
CA ASN A 464 3.39 -4.28 49.31
C ASN A 464 2.43 -4.86 48.24
N PRO A 465 2.73 -6.01 47.60
CA PRO A 465 1.88 -6.66 46.59
C PRO A 465 0.41 -6.84 46.98
N SER A 466 0.13 -6.80 48.29
CA SER A 466 -1.18 -7.00 48.90
C SER A 466 -2.10 -5.77 48.89
N VAL A 467 -1.61 -4.59 48.50
CA VAL A 467 -2.34 -3.31 48.66
C VAL A 467 -2.72 -2.70 47.30
N LYS A 468 -4.00 -2.81 46.91
CA LYS A 468 -4.58 -2.09 45.76
C LYS A 468 -4.89 -0.63 46.14
N THR A 469 -3.98 0.31 45.91
CA THR A 469 -4.20 1.73 46.22
C THR A 469 -4.19 2.67 45.02
N CYS A 470 -3.91 2.20 43.80
CA CYS A 470 -3.89 3.02 42.59
C CYS A 470 -4.31 2.24 41.35
N VAL A 471 -5.09 2.86 40.45
CA VAL A 471 -5.54 2.27 39.17
C VAL A 471 -4.37 1.91 38.25
N LEU A 472 -3.19 2.50 38.49
CA LEU A 472 -1.93 2.27 37.77
C LEU A 472 -1.06 1.14 38.38
N MET A 473 -1.54 0.43 39.40
CA MET A 473 -0.85 -0.69 40.06
C MET A 473 -1.46 -2.03 39.65
N THR A 474 -0.76 -2.77 38.78
CA THR A 474 -1.07 -4.18 38.51
C THR A 474 -0.06 -5.08 39.23
N PRO A 475 -0.43 -6.32 39.61
CA PRO A 475 0.50 -7.28 40.22
C PRO A 475 1.79 -7.48 39.40
N ARG A 476 1.67 -7.43 38.07
CA ARG A 476 2.79 -7.50 37.14
C ARG A 476 3.75 -6.32 37.27
N ILE A 477 3.23 -5.09 37.36
CA ILE A 477 4.08 -3.91 37.54
C ILE A 477 4.81 -3.97 38.88
N ILE A 478 4.16 -4.42 39.96
CA ILE A 478 4.80 -4.57 41.28
C ILE A 478 5.91 -5.62 41.24
N GLN A 479 5.70 -6.73 40.51
CA GLN A 479 6.72 -7.76 40.30
C GLN A 479 7.91 -7.23 39.49
N GLU A 480 7.68 -6.44 38.45
CA GLU A 480 8.73 -5.82 37.62
C GLU A 480 9.51 -4.71 38.36
N LEU A 481 8.85 -3.97 39.24
CA LEU A 481 9.38 -2.78 39.92
C LEU A 481 9.77 -2.99 41.38
N GLY A 482 9.79 -4.23 41.91
CA GLY A 482 10.01 -4.52 43.33
C GLY A 482 11.20 -3.79 43.98
N SER A 483 11.40 -3.94 45.29
CA SER A 483 12.33 -3.12 46.10
C SER A 483 13.79 -3.02 45.63
N GLY A 484 14.23 -3.83 44.65
CA GLY A 484 15.53 -3.75 43.98
C GLY A 484 15.53 -3.15 42.55
N ALA A 485 14.48 -2.44 42.12
CA ALA A 485 14.44 -1.81 40.80
C ALA A 485 15.59 -0.81 40.59
N SER A 486 16.27 -0.88 39.44
CA SER A 486 17.36 0.03 39.12
C SER A 486 16.85 1.44 38.81
N GLU A 487 17.69 2.45 39.02
CA GLU A 487 17.37 3.83 38.67
C GLU A 487 17.00 3.99 37.18
N ALA A 488 17.71 3.30 36.29
CA ALA A 488 17.39 3.29 34.86
C ALA A 488 15.97 2.77 34.58
N LEU A 489 15.53 1.72 35.29
CA LEU A 489 14.19 1.16 35.14
C LEU A 489 13.10 2.09 35.71
N ILE A 490 13.39 2.77 36.83
CA ILE A 490 12.48 3.75 37.42
C ILE A 490 12.27 4.89 36.43
N LYS A 491 13.36 5.47 35.90
CA LYS A 491 13.31 6.57 34.93
C LYS A 491 12.61 6.16 33.62
N SER A 492 12.83 4.93 33.14
CA SER A 492 12.19 4.46 31.89
C SER A 492 10.68 4.21 32.02
N LYS A 493 10.17 4.05 33.25
CA LYS A 493 8.71 3.91 33.52
C LYS A 493 8.03 5.24 33.86
N VAL A 494 8.73 6.38 33.75
CA VAL A 494 8.15 7.73 33.85
C VAL A 494 7.47 8.10 32.53
N PHE A 495 6.29 8.69 32.63
CA PHE A 495 5.57 9.28 31.51
C PHE A 495 5.36 10.76 31.83
N GLU A 496 5.92 11.64 31.02
CA GLU A 496 5.87 13.09 31.26
C GLU A 496 4.44 13.65 31.16
N GLY A 497 3.57 12.99 30.39
CA GLY A 497 2.22 13.47 30.13
C GLY A 497 2.22 14.78 29.35
N ASN A 498 1.22 15.63 29.58
CA ASN A 498 1.04 16.92 28.93
C ASN A 498 0.98 16.87 27.39
N ARG A 499 0.51 15.75 26.83
CA ARG A 499 0.37 15.53 25.39
C ARG A 499 -1.08 15.70 24.95
N PRO A 500 -1.36 16.54 23.93
CA PRO A 500 -2.72 16.95 23.61
C PRO A 500 -3.50 15.90 22.80
N SER A 501 -4.81 15.86 23.02
CA SER A 501 -5.72 15.01 22.26
C SER A 501 -7.13 15.61 22.18
N ASN A 502 -7.79 15.38 21.05
CA ASN A 502 -9.25 15.44 20.93
C ASN A 502 -9.83 14.04 21.06
N SER A 503 -11.05 13.94 21.60
CA SER A 503 -11.84 12.71 21.63
C SER A 503 -13.19 12.96 20.98
N ILE A 504 -13.49 12.23 19.91
CA ILE A 504 -14.76 12.26 19.18
C ILE A 504 -15.49 10.95 19.46
N ILE A 505 -16.68 11.02 20.04
CA ILE A 505 -17.51 9.85 20.32
C ILE A 505 -18.91 10.02 19.72
N PHE A 506 -19.37 8.99 19.00
CA PHE A 506 -20.68 8.92 18.33
C PHE A 506 -21.42 7.66 18.76
N PRO A 507 -22.76 7.56 18.66
CA PRO A 507 -23.49 6.36 19.08
C PRO A 507 -23.09 5.08 18.32
N LEU A 508 -23.11 5.14 16.99
CA LEU A 508 -22.82 4.03 16.08
C LEU A 508 -22.29 4.61 14.75
N LEU A 509 -21.40 3.88 14.08
CA LEU A 509 -20.91 4.27 12.76
C LEU A 509 -21.96 3.95 11.68
N THR A 510 -22.91 4.84 11.48
CA THR A 510 -23.92 4.75 10.40
C THR A 510 -23.43 5.48 9.14
N PRO A 511 -24.08 5.30 7.97
CA PRO A 511 -23.75 6.09 6.78
C PRO A 511 -23.83 7.59 7.05
N SER A 512 -24.89 8.06 7.71
CA SER A 512 -25.05 9.48 8.07
C SER A 512 -23.97 9.96 9.06
N THR A 513 -23.66 9.17 10.09
CA THR A 513 -22.55 9.48 11.02
C THR A 513 -21.22 9.63 10.27
N LEU A 514 -20.90 8.69 9.37
CA LEU A 514 -19.67 8.74 8.58
C LEU A 514 -19.66 9.98 7.67
N GLY A 515 -20.79 10.31 7.02
CA GLY A 515 -20.91 11.48 6.17
C GLY A 515 -20.62 12.78 6.93
N ALA A 516 -21.24 12.92 8.10
CA ALA A 516 -21.01 14.07 8.98
C ALA A 516 -19.55 14.15 9.47
N LEU A 517 -18.93 13.01 9.80
CA LEU A 517 -17.51 12.96 10.19
C LEU A 517 -16.58 13.34 9.05
N ILE A 518 -16.84 12.91 7.81
CA ILE A 518 -15.97 13.29 6.68
C ILE A 518 -16.09 14.80 6.43
N ALA A 519 -17.31 15.33 6.35
CA ALA A 519 -17.57 16.76 6.15
C ALA A 519 -17.00 17.64 7.28
N LEU A 520 -16.98 17.15 8.52
CA LEU A 520 -16.33 17.82 9.65
C LEU A 520 -14.85 18.13 9.35
N TYR A 521 -14.12 17.14 8.83
CA TYR A 521 -12.71 17.33 8.47
C TYR A 521 -12.53 18.11 7.17
N GLU A 522 -13.41 17.96 6.17
CA GLU A 522 -13.39 18.81 4.96
C GLU A 522 -13.45 20.30 5.33
N HIS A 523 -14.38 20.67 6.23
CA HIS A 523 -14.52 22.05 6.69
C HIS A 523 -13.40 22.49 7.64
N LYS A 524 -12.85 21.58 8.47
CA LYS A 524 -11.62 21.86 9.24
C LYS A 524 -10.48 22.28 8.29
N ILE A 525 -10.25 21.50 7.23
CA ILE A 525 -9.20 21.73 6.24
C ILE A 525 -9.42 23.08 5.54
N PHE A 526 -10.67 23.39 5.17
CA PHE A 526 -11.05 24.69 4.60
C PHE A 526 -10.68 25.86 5.53
N VAL A 527 -11.10 25.80 6.80
CA VAL A 527 -10.83 26.88 7.77
C VAL A 527 -9.33 27.09 7.92
N GLN A 528 -8.54 26.02 8.04
CA GLN A 528 -7.08 26.13 8.12
C GLN A 528 -6.49 26.77 6.85
N GLY A 529 -6.92 26.35 5.67
CA GLY A 529 -6.48 26.92 4.40
C GLY A 529 -6.78 28.41 4.27
N MET A 530 -7.96 28.84 4.69
CA MET A 530 -8.34 30.26 4.68
C MET A 530 -7.54 31.06 5.73
N VAL A 531 -7.40 30.51 6.94
CA VAL A 531 -6.54 31.10 7.97
C VAL A 531 -5.07 31.10 7.55
N TRP A 532 -4.60 30.25 6.64
CA TRP A 532 -3.26 30.29 6.01
C TRP A 532 -3.18 31.07 4.69
N GLY A 533 -4.31 31.46 4.12
CA GLY A 533 -4.38 32.33 2.93
C GLY A 533 -3.90 31.60 1.68
N ILE A 534 -3.92 30.27 1.72
CA ILE A 534 -3.50 29.38 0.64
C ILE A 534 -4.72 28.88 -0.13
N ASN A 535 -4.48 28.31 -1.31
CA ASN A 535 -5.51 27.63 -2.06
C ASN A 535 -5.59 26.15 -1.66
N SER A 536 -6.63 25.76 -0.93
CA SER A 536 -6.87 24.37 -0.51
C SER A 536 -7.35 23.46 -1.65
N PHE A 537 -7.64 23.99 -2.83
CA PHE A 537 -8.41 23.28 -3.86
C PHE A 537 -7.65 23.00 -5.15
N ASP A 538 -6.44 23.54 -5.32
CA ASP A 538 -5.51 23.17 -6.39
C ASP A 538 -4.50 22.09 -5.97
N GLN A 539 -3.64 21.66 -6.90
CA GLN A 539 -2.60 20.64 -6.66
C GLN A 539 -1.39 20.75 -7.61
N MET A 540 -0.86 21.96 -7.85
CA MET A 540 0.23 22.18 -8.82
C MET A 540 1.49 21.32 -8.56
N GLY A 541 1.71 20.89 -7.31
CA GLY A 541 2.86 20.07 -6.92
C GLY A 541 2.95 18.69 -7.59
N VAL A 542 1.89 18.17 -8.21
CA VAL A 542 1.90 16.84 -8.85
C VAL A 542 2.39 16.87 -10.31
N GLU A 543 2.51 18.06 -10.92
CA GLU A 543 2.77 18.18 -12.37
C GLU A 543 4.20 17.80 -12.76
N LEU A 544 5.20 18.26 -12.00
CA LEU A 544 6.61 18.03 -12.32
C LEU A 544 6.94 16.54 -12.40
N GLY A 545 6.46 15.75 -11.43
CA GLY A 545 6.64 14.30 -11.42
C GLY A 545 6.04 13.62 -12.65
N LYS A 546 4.83 14.04 -13.08
CA LYS A 546 4.16 13.50 -14.28
C LYS A 546 4.95 13.80 -15.56
N VAL A 547 5.47 15.03 -15.70
CA VAL A 547 6.27 15.42 -16.87
C VAL A 547 7.57 14.62 -16.93
N LEU A 548 8.29 14.51 -15.81
CA LEU A 548 9.53 13.76 -15.72
C LEU A 548 9.33 12.26 -15.98
N ALA A 549 8.29 11.65 -15.40
CA ALA A 549 7.98 10.24 -15.61
C ALA A 549 7.69 9.93 -17.08
N LYS A 550 6.97 10.81 -17.78
CA LYS A 550 6.70 10.65 -19.22
C LYS A 550 7.98 10.75 -20.07
N ALA A 551 8.88 11.66 -19.73
CA ALA A 551 10.17 11.80 -20.40
C ALA A 551 11.06 10.56 -20.17
N ILE A 552 11.11 10.06 -18.93
CA ILE A 552 11.87 8.84 -18.57
C ILE A 552 11.28 7.63 -19.28
N LEU A 553 9.95 7.44 -19.27
CA LEU A 553 9.28 6.32 -19.93
C LEU A 553 9.63 6.22 -21.42
N ALA A 554 9.71 7.35 -22.13
CA ALA A 554 10.08 7.38 -23.56
C ALA A 554 11.53 6.93 -23.83
N GLN A 555 12.39 6.96 -22.80
CA GLN A 555 13.79 6.57 -22.89
C GLN A 555 14.07 5.16 -22.34
N LEU A 556 13.15 4.57 -21.56
CA LEU A 556 13.35 3.24 -20.96
C LEU A 556 13.57 2.12 -22.00
N ASP A 557 12.90 2.22 -23.15
CA ASP A 557 13.01 1.24 -24.24
C ASP A 557 14.12 1.58 -25.26
N LYS A 558 14.83 2.70 -25.07
CA LYS A 558 15.89 3.19 -25.97
C LYS A 558 17.15 3.57 -25.18
N PRO A 559 17.91 2.56 -24.71
CA PRO A 559 19.01 2.75 -23.75
C PRO A 559 20.11 3.70 -24.23
N GLU A 560 20.38 3.73 -25.53
CA GLU A 560 21.35 4.59 -26.18
C GLU A 560 20.99 6.08 -26.19
N ASP A 561 19.71 6.41 -25.98
CA ASP A 561 19.17 7.77 -26.11
C ASP A 561 19.00 8.49 -24.75
N VAL A 562 19.32 7.82 -23.64
CA VAL A 562 19.12 8.36 -22.27
C VAL A 562 20.13 9.47 -21.98
N THR A 563 19.68 10.72 -22.09
CA THR A 563 20.47 11.94 -21.85
C THR A 563 19.59 13.01 -21.17
N GLY A 564 20.23 14.01 -20.54
CA GLY A 564 19.51 15.19 -20.01
C GLY A 564 19.04 15.10 -18.56
N HIS A 565 19.50 14.12 -17.78
CA HIS A 565 19.20 13.98 -16.35
C HIS A 565 20.48 14.03 -15.50
N ASP A 566 20.35 14.18 -14.18
CA ASP A 566 21.49 14.24 -13.27
C ASP A 566 22.25 12.89 -13.15
N SER A 567 23.42 12.90 -12.52
CA SER A 567 24.28 11.71 -12.42
C SER A 567 23.71 10.58 -11.57
N SER A 568 22.78 10.85 -10.65
CA SER A 568 22.05 9.82 -9.92
C SER A 568 21.00 9.17 -10.84
N GLY A 569 20.42 9.94 -11.76
CA GLY A 569 19.51 9.45 -12.79
C GLY A 569 20.20 8.66 -13.92
N VAL A 570 21.32 9.15 -14.50
CA VAL A 570 21.66 8.83 -15.92
C VAL A 570 23.16 8.67 -16.27
N ARG A 571 24.10 8.37 -15.36
CA ARG A 571 25.47 7.99 -15.82
C ARG A 571 26.08 6.77 -15.14
N SER A 572 26.34 5.75 -15.97
CA SER A 572 27.31 4.62 -15.93
C SER A 572 27.50 3.82 -14.64
N CYS A 573 26.89 4.22 -13.52
CA CYS A 573 27.02 3.63 -12.18
C CYS A 573 25.79 3.95 -11.29
N SER A 574 24.58 4.12 -11.85
CA SER A 574 23.39 4.49 -11.04
C SER A 574 22.11 3.70 -11.37
N GLY A 575 21.02 3.97 -10.62
CA GLY A 575 19.84 3.12 -10.43
C GLY A 575 19.14 2.58 -11.68
N LEU A 576 19.13 3.30 -12.81
CA LEU A 576 18.58 2.82 -14.08
C LEU A 576 19.50 1.81 -14.80
N ASP A 577 20.82 2.00 -14.75
CA ASP A 577 21.81 1.01 -15.21
C ASP A 577 21.85 -0.22 -14.26
N TYR A 578 21.54 -0.03 -12.98
CA TYR A 578 21.38 -1.11 -12.01
C TYR A 578 20.09 -1.92 -12.24
N LEU A 579 18.96 -1.26 -12.43
CA LEU A 579 17.70 -1.87 -12.88
C LEU A 579 17.89 -2.59 -14.21
N ARG A 580 18.64 -2.01 -15.16
CA ARG A 580 19.08 -2.64 -16.40
C ARG A 580 19.85 -3.94 -16.14
N ARG A 581 20.86 -3.93 -15.27
CA ARG A 581 21.63 -5.15 -14.95
C ARG A 581 20.75 -6.23 -14.33
N ILE A 582 19.83 -5.86 -13.45
CA ILE A 582 18.91 -6.81 -12.81
C ILE A 582 17.87 -7.33 -13.81
N ILE A 583 17.21 -6.46 -14.57
CA ILE A 583 16.19 -6.84 -15.55
C ILE A 583 16.82 -7.63 -16.69
N SER A 584 17.99 -7.23 -17.23
CA SER A 584 18.71 -8.06 -18.19
C SER A 584 19.17 -9.38 -17.58
N SER A 585 19.61 -9.42 -16.32
CA SER A 585 19.94 -10.68 -15.62
C SER A 585 18.72 -11.60 -15.44
N ILE A 586 17.56 -11.04 -15.11
CA ILE A 586 16.31 -11.78 -14.86
C ILE A 586 15.61 -12.20 -16.17
N LEU A 587 15.53 -11.31 -17.15
CA LEU A 587 14.91 -11.58 -18.47
C LEU A 587 15.81 -12.47 -19.35
N ASN A 588 17.12 -12.48 -19.14
CA ASN A 588 18.05 -13.42 -19.80
C ASN A 588 18.12 -14.78 -19.08
N SER A 589 17.13 -15.16 -18.27
CA SER A 589 17.02 -16.53 -17.73
C SER A 589 16.74 -17.61 -18.81
N ASN A 590 16.64 -17.21 -20.08
CA ASN A 590 16.71 -18.09 -21.26
C ASN A 590 18.04 -17.97 -22.03
N ASP A 591 19.12 -17.49 -21.39
CA ASP A 591 20.45 -17.52 -21.98
C ASP A 591 20.96 -18.97 -22.06
N THR A 592 20.95 -19.50 -23.28
CA THR A 592 21.46 -20.83 -23.62
C THR A 592 22.92 -20.80 -24.09
N SER A 593 23.57 -19.63 -24.02
CA SER A 593 24.99 -19.50 -24.35
C SER A 593 25.84 -20.38 -23.42
N ARG A 594 27.00 -20.82 -23.92
CA ARG A 594 27.97 -21.61 -23.12
C ARG A 594 28.45 -20.87 -21.85
N THR A 595 28.20 -19.56 -21.78
CA THR A 595 28.54 -18.71 -20.65
C THR A 595 27.41 -18.54 -19.63
N SER A 596 26.23 -19.12 -19.84
CA SER A 596 25.13 -18.97 -18.89
C SER A 596 25.39 -19.71 -17.57
N PRO A 597 24.86 -19.23 -16.42
CA PRO A 597 25.03 -19.90 -15.14
C PRO A 597 24.54 -21.36 -15.14
N LEU A 598 23.44 -21.65 -15.85
CA LEU A 598 22.91 -23.01 -16.01
C LEU A 598 23.87 -23.90 -16.81
N ALA A 599 24.42 -23.38 -17.91
CA ALA A 599 25.39 -24.11 -18.74
C ALA A 599 26.66 -24.42 -17.95
N GLN A 600 27.18 -23.47 -17.18
CA GLN A 600 28.36 -23.66 -16.34
C GLN A 600 28.13 -24.66 -15.20
N ALA A 601 26.96 -24.59 -14.55
CA ALA A 601 26.60 -25.52 -13.49
C ALA A 601 26.47 -26.96 -14.02
N LEU A 602 25.78 -27.15 -15.14
CA LEU A 602 25.64 -28.47 -15.75
C LEU A 602 26.96 -29.00 -16.29
N ALA A 603 27.80 -28.16 -16.92
CA ALA A 603 29.11 -28.58 -17.40
C ALA A 603 30.06 -28.97 -16.27
N THR A 604 29.94 -28.32 -15.11
CA THR A 604 30.67 -28.72 -13.90
C THR A 604 30.24 -30.10 -13.41
N LEU A 605 28.94 -30.42 -13.49
CA LEU A 605 28.39 -31.68 -13.00
C LEU A 605 28.55 -32.85 -13.99
N PHE A 606 28.33 -32.64 -15.28
CA PHE A 606 28.28 -33.67 -16.32
C PHE A 606 29.54 -33.75 -17.22
N GLU A 607 30.53 -32.88 -16.99
CA GLU A 607 31.60 -32.52 -17.93
C GLU A 607 31.12 -31.66 -19.11
N PRO A 608 31.95 -30.73 -19.61
CA PRO A 608 31.64 -29.95 -20.81
C PRO A 608 31.49 -30.84 -22.04
N SER A 609 30.33 -30.81 -22.69
CA SER A 609 30.13 -31.46 -23.99
C SER A 609 29.26 -30.61 -24.92
N GLU A 610 29.45 -30.76 -26.23
CA GLU A 610 28.66 -30.02 -27.22
C GLU A 610 27.17 -30.36 -27.11
N ILE A 611 26.83 -31.62 -26.85
CA ILE A 611 25.44 -32.07 -26.64
C ILE A 611 24.84 -31.41 -25.40
N LEU A 612 25.59 -31.29 -24.31
CA LEU A 612 25.13 -30.60 -23.11
C LEU A 612 24.74 -29.15 -23.42
N TYR A 613 25.59 -28.41 -24.12
CA TYR A 613 25.34 -27.00 -24.42
C TYR A 613 24.26 -26.78 -25.50
N THR A 614 24.23 -27.63 -26.53
CA THR A 614 23.38 -27.39 -27.72
C THR A 614 22.03 -28.09 -27.67
N LYS A 615 21.90 -29.17 -26.86
CA LYS A 615 20.69 -30.00 -26.81
C LYS A 615 20.09 -30.14 -25.42
N VAL A 616 20.90 -30.10 -24.36
CA VAL A 616 20.40 -30.28 -22.99
C VAL A 616 20.02 -28.93 -22.36
N VAL A 617 20.96 -27.99 -22.26
CA VAL A 617 20.73 -26.65 -21.67
C VAL A 617 19.53 -25.92 -22.30
N PRO A 618 19.35 -25.90 -23.65
CA PRO A 618 18.24 -25.15 -24.25
C PRO A 618 16.86 -25.76 -24.03
N ASN A 619 16.79 -27.06 -23.70
CA ASN A 619 15.55 -27.81 -23.59
C ASN A 619 15.20 -28.18 -22.14
N LEU A 620 15.96 -27.66 -21.16
CA LEU A 620 15.66 -27.81 -19.74
C LEU A 620 14.71 -26.72 -19.28
N SER A 621 13.57 -27.14 -18.71
CA SER A 621 12.62 -26.23 -18.10
C SER A 621 12.90 -26.07 -16.60
N LEU A 622 13.15 -24.85 -16.15
CA LEU A 622 13.30 -24.52 -14.73
C LEU A 622 11.97 -23.99 -14.17
N GLY A 623 11.45 -24.66 -13.14
CA GLY A 623 10.28 -24.22 -12.40
C GLY A 623 10.67 -23.59 -11.06
N PRO A 624 9.73 -22.90 -10.37
CA PRO A 624 9.98 -22.28 -9.06
C PRO A 624 10.43 -23.26 -7.96
N SER A 625 10.21 -24.56 -8.16
CA SER A 625 10.54 -25.64 -7.22
C SER A 625 11.69 -26.55 -7.69
N THR A 626 12.41 -26.20 -8.75
CA THR A 626 13.52 -27.01 -9.26
C THR A 626 14.69 -27.02 -8.28
N THR A 627 15.00 -28.18 -7.73
CA THR A 627 16.22 -28.44 -6.93
C THR A 627 17.37 -28.90 -7.82
N TYR A 628 18.63 -28.74 -7.38
CA TYR A 628 19.80 -29.25 -8.12
C TYR A 628 19.73 -30.76 -8.41
N THR A 629 19.19 -31.56 -7.49
CA THR A 629 18.97 -32.99 -7.72
C THR A 629 17.95 -33.23 -8.83
N SER A 630 16.80 -32.54 -8.78
CA SER A 630 15.78 -32.66 -9.82
C SER A 630 16.24 -32.13 -11.17
N LEU A 631 17.19 -31.19 -11.18
CA LEU A 631 17.82 -30.68 -12.40
C LEU A 631 18.72 -31.74 -13.04
N ILE A 632 19.54 -32.43 -12.26
CA ILE A 632 20.38 -33.55 -12.73
C ILE A 632 19.50 -34.68 -13.28
N ASP A 633 18.40 -35.01 -12.59
CA ASP A 633 17.44 -36.01 -13.06
C ASP A 633 16.81 -35.62 -14.40
N SER A 634 16.36 -34.37 -14.51
CA SER A 634 15.77 -33.85 -15.74
C SER A 634 16.76 -33.82 -16.90
N ALA A 635 18.01 -33.44 -16.66
CA ALA A 635 19.07 -33.46 -17.66
C ALA A 635 19.39 -34.88 -18.13
N THR A 636 19.46 -35.84 -17.20
CA THR A 636 19.73 -37.25 -17.51
C THR A 636 18.59 -37.86 -18.35
N ILE A 637 17.33 -37.60 -17.95
CA ILE A 637 16.14 -38.04 -18.70
C ILE A 637 16.15 -37.43 -20.11
N LEU A 638 16.47 -36.14 -20.22
CA LEU A 638 16.54 -35.45 -21.50
C LEU A 638 17.60 -36.07 -22.40
N ILE A 639 18.80 -36.36 -21.89
CA ILE A 639 19.87 -37.04 -22.64
C ILE A 639 19.39 -38.41 -23.12
N LEU A 640 18.79 -39.23 -22.25
CA LEU A 640 18.24 -40.55 -22.61
C LEU A 640 17.13 -40.48 -23.68
N SER A 641 16.48 -39.33 -23.84
CA SER A 641 15.47 -39.10 -24.88
C SER A 641 16.02 -38.62 -26.22
N LEU A 642 17.32 -38.26 -26.30
CA LEU A 642 17.95 -37.80 -27.53
C LEU A 642 18.15 -38.95 -28.55
N PRO A 643 18.37 -38.64 -29.84
CA PRO A 643 18.81 -39.66 -30.81
C PRO A 643 20.05 -40.42 -30.32
N LEU A 644 20.15 -41.71 -30.64
CA LEU A 644 21.24 -42.59 -30.17
C LEU A 644 22.65 -42.06 -30.49
N ALA A 645 22.82 -41.37 -31.62
CA ALA A 645 24.08 -40.74 -32.00
C ALA A 645 24.46 -39.57 -31.08
N ASP A 646 23.49 -38.78 -30.65
CA ASP A 646 23.70 -37.65 -29.74
C ASP A 646 24.01 -38.15 -28.31
N GLN A 647 23.34 -39.22 -27.89
CA GLN A 647 23.65 -39.91 -26.63
C GLN A 647 25.08 -40.47 -26.62
N ALA A 648 25.50 -41.16 -27.69
CA ALA A 648 26.86 -41.67 -27.82
C ALA A 648 27.90 -40.55 -27.85
N HIS A 649 27.63 -39.46 -28.57
CA HIS A 649 28.51 -38.29 -28.60
C HIS A 649 28.64 -37.63 -27.22
N PHE A 650 27.55 -37.56 -26.45
CA PHE A 650 27.58 -37.08 -25.06
C PHE A 650 28.47 -37.96 -24.18
N VAL A 651 28.29 -39.28 -24.24
CA VAL A 651 29.10 -40.26 -23.49
C VAL A 651 30.57 -40.19 -23.88
N ALA A 652 30.88 -40.13 -25.17
CA ALA A 652 32.25 -40.06 -25.70
C ALA A 652 33.03 -38.81 -25.25
N GLY A 653 32.32 -37.74 -24.85
CA GLY A 653 32.92 -36.54 -24.29
C GLY A 653 33.38 -36.69 -22.84
N HIS A 654 33.01 -37.79 -22.16
CA HIS A 654 33.41 -38.03 -20.77
C HIS A 654 34.84 -38.60 -20.71
N PRO A 655 35.68 -38.19 -19.73
CA PRO A 655 37.01 -38.75 -19.58
C PRO A 655 37.02 -40.24 -19.31
N ARG A 656 38.04 -40.93 -19.83
CA ARG A 656 38.23 -42.37 -19.61
C ARG A 656 38.70 -42.63 -18.18
N ILE A 657 38.35 -43.78 -17.65
CA ILE A 657 38.92 -44.22 -16.38
C ILE A 657 40.41 -44.55 -16.55
N GLY A 658 41.26 -43.93 -15.74
CA GLY A 658 42.72 -44.08 -15.84
C GLY A 658 43.40 -43.02 -16.72
N GLU A 659 42.65 -42.13 -17.35
CA GLU A 659 43.21 -40.96 -18.03
C GLU A 659 43.82 -40.00 -16.98
N VAL A 660 45.00 -39.45 -17.24
CA VAL A 660 45.74 -38.60 -16.29
C VAL A 660 46.03 -37.19 -16.83
N SER A 661 45.76 -36.96 -18.12
CA SER A 661 45.88 -35.67 -18.79
C SER A 661 44.50 -35.12 -19.14
N ASN A 662 44.33 -33.79 -19.18
CA ASN A 662 43.09 -33.12 -19.59
C ASN A 662 41.83 -33.44 -18.74
N LEU A 663 42.00 -33.92 -17.51
CA LEU A 663 40.89 -34.11 -16.57
C LEU A 663 40.44 -32.78 -15.96
N SER A 664 39.13 -32.61 -15.76
CA SER A 664 38.59 -31.57 -14.87
C SER A 664 39.03 -31.83 -13.42
N ALA A 665 39.03 -30.81 -12.57
CA ALA A 665 39.40 -30.96 -11.15
C ALA A 665 38.50 -31.97 -10.42
N LEU A 666 37.21 -32.05 -10.78
CA LEU A 666 36.25 -33.01 -10.22
C LEU A 666 36.51 -34.42 -10.74
N SER A 667 36.75 -34.60 -12.05
CA SER A 667 37.14 -35.89 -12.62
C SER A 667 38.46 -36.40 -12.03
N ALA A 668 39.45 -35.51 -11.84
CA ALA A 668 40.70 -35.85 -11.18
C ALA A 668 40.44 -36.29 -9.73
N ALA A 669 39.66 -35.53 -8.95
CA ALA A 669 39.35 -35.87 -7.56
C ALA A 669 38.54 -37.17 -7.41
N GLU A 670 37.66 -37.49 -8.37
CA GLU A 670 36.90 -38.75 -8.41
C GLU A 670 37.79 -39.95 -8.65
N GLN A 671 38.78 -39.80 -9.52
CA GLN A 671 39.66 -40.89 -9.90
C GLN A 671 40.94 -41.00 -9.05
N ALA A 672 41.31 -39.98 -8.26
CA ALA A 672 42.63 -39.85 -7.63
C ALA A 672 42.68 -40.05 -6.10
N LYS A 673 41.73 -40.78 -5.50
CA LYS A 673 41.76 -41.02 -4.03
C LYS A 673 43.04 -41.72 -3.52
N HIS A 674 43.78 -42.42 -4.38
CA HIS A 674 45.02 -43.12 -4.05
C HIS A 674 46.03 -43.06 -5.21
N ALA A 675 47.33 -43.16 -4.90
CA ALA A 675 48.37 -43.33 -5.91
C ALA A 675 48.05 -44.58 -6.75
N THR A 676 47.83 -44.42 -8.05
CA THR A 676 47.53 -45.54 -8.95
C THR A 676 48.85 -46.12 -9.45
N PRO A 677 49.13 -47.42 -9.23
CA PRO A 677 50.34 -48.04 -9.75
C PRO A 677 50.40 -47.96 -11.29
N PRO A 678 51.58 -47.73 -11.90
CA PRO A 678 51.71 -47.63 -13.36
C PRO A 678 51.14 -48.84 -14.12
N GLU A 679 51.26 -50.04 -13.56
CA GLU A 679 50.70 -51.27 -14.13
C GLU A 679 49.17 -51.27 -14.21
N VAL A 680 48.49 -50.59 -13.27
CA VAL A 680 47.02 -50.46 -13.27
C VAL A 680 46.59 -49.44 -14.34
N LEU A 681 47.37 -48.37 -14.54
CA LEU A 681 47.09 -47.39 -15.59
C LEU A 681 47.26 -47.98 -16.99
N GLU A 682 48.32 -48.76 -17.21
CA GLU A 682 48.51 -49.45 -18.50
C GLU A 682 47.40 -50.48 -18.73
N ARG A 683 47.00 -51.22 -17.68
CA ARG A 683 45.90 -52.17 -17.79
C ARG A 683 44.57 -51.51 -18.13
N LEU A 684 44.24 -50.39 -17.49
CA LEU A 684 43.02 -49.63 -17.80
C LEU A 684 43.05 -49.07 -19.22
N LYS A 685 44.21 -48.67 -19.73
CA LYS A 685 44.36 -48.21 -21.11
C LYS A 685 44.04 -49.35 -22.10
N GLU A 686 44.63 -50.53 -21.91
CA GLU A 686 44.32 -51.73 -22.72
C GLU A 686 42.82 -52.07 -22.69
N LEU A 687 42.20 -51.99 -21.51
CA LEU A 687 40.79 -52.28 -21.34
C LEU A 687 39.90 -51.22 -21.99
N ASN A 688 40.28 -49.94 -21.98
CA ASN A 688 39.53 -48.89 -22.69
C ASN A 688 39.57 -49.15 -24.20
N GLU A 689 40.73 -49.51 -24.75
CA GLU A 689 40.87 -49.89 -26.16
C GLU A 689 40.02 -51.12 -26.53
N ALA A 690 40.03 -52.14 -25.67
CA ALA A 690 39.21 -53.34 -25.85
C ALA A 690 37.70 -53.03 -25.75
N TYR A 691 37.31 -52.15 -24.83
CA TYR A 691 35.93 -51.70 -24.66
C TYR A 691 35.44 -50.91 -25.87
N GLU A 692 36.21 -49.94 -26.36
CA GLU A 692 35.87 -49.15 -27.54
C GLU A 692 35.80 -50.01 -28.81
N LYS A 693 36.63 -51.06 -28.90
CA LYS A 693 36.53 -52.05 -29.97
C LYS A 693 35.25 -52.87 -29.88
N ARG A 694 34.81 -53.21 -28.67
CA ARG A 694 33.58 -53.97 -28.46
C ARG A 694 32.33 -53.11 -28.69
N TYR A 695 32.33 -51.88 -28.19
CA TYR A 695 31.22 -50.92 -28.26
C TYR A 695 31.66 -49.66 -29.03
N PRO A 696 31.65 -49.70 -30.39
CA PRO A 696 32.16 -48.59 -31.18
C PRO A 696 31.43 -47.28 -30.85
N GLY A 697 32.22 -46.22 -30.60
CA GLY A 697 31.73 -44.87 -30.31
C GLY A 697 31.34 -44.60 -28.85
N LEU A 698 31.48 -45.58 -27.95
CA LEU A 698 31.26 -45.39 -26.51
C LEU A 698 32.57 -45.42 -25.75
N VAL A 699 32.62 -44.74 -24.60
CA VAL A 699 33.72 -44.86 -23.62
C VAL A 699 33.19 -45.54 -22.36
N TYR A 700 34.04 -46.30 -21.68
CA TYR A 700 33.63 -46.99 -20.47
C TYR A 700 33.49 -46.00 -19.31
N ILE A 701 32.25 -45.78 -18.88
CA ILE A 701 31.91 -44.93 -17.74
C ILE A 701 31.31 -45.83 -16.67
N THR A 702 31.78 -45.72 -15.43
CA THR A 702 31.16 -46.38 -14.27
C THR A 702 31.20 -45.45 -13.08
N PHE A 703 30.16 -45.48 -12.24
CA PHE A 703 30.16 -44.70 -11.01
C PHE A 703 31.11 -45.32 -9.99
N VAL A 704 32.28 -44.69 -9.80
CA VAL A 704 33.37 -45.24 -8.99
C VAL A 704 32.98 -45.40 -7.51
N ASN A 705 32.09 -44.56 -6.96
CA ASN A 705 31.57 -44.68 -5.60
C ASN A 705 32.64 -44.87 -4.49
N GLY A 706 33.81 -44.26 -4.65
CA GLY A 706 34.92 -44.39 -3.69
C GLY A 706 35.81 -45.62 -3.86
N ARG A 707 35.54 -46.47 -4.86
CA ARG A 707 36.42 -47.56 -5.29
C ARG A 707 37.74 -47.02 -5.87
N THR A 708 38.83 -47.76 -5.75
CA THR A 708 40.09 -47.41 -6.41
C THR A 708 40.06 -47.78 -7.89
N ARG A 709 40.97 -47.22 -8.70
CA ARG A 709 41.12 -47.62 -10.11
C ARG A 709 41.41 -49.13 -10.26
N ALA A 710 42.11 -49.74 -9.31
CA ALA A 710 42.37 -51.18 -9.31
C ALA A 710 41.09 -52.00 -9.07
N ASP A 711 40.18 -51.50 -8.24
CA ASP A 711 38.89 -52.17 -7.96
C ASP A 711 37.93 -52.16 -9.16
N ILE A 712 38.15 -51.27 -10.15
CA ILE A 712 37.34 -51.19 -11.37
C ILE A 712 37.87 -52.13 -12.47
N VAL A 713 39.15 -52.50 -12.44
CA VAL A 713 39.76 -53.37 -13.47
C VAL A 713 38.96 -54.66 -13.71
N PRO A 714 38.53 -55.43 -12.68
CA PRO A 714 37.75 -56.64 -12.91
C PRO A 714 36.38 -56.39 -13.56
N GLU A 715 35.70 -55.30 -13.19
CA GLU A 715 34.41 -54.90 -13.78
C GLU A 715 34.56 -54.60 -15.27
N MET A 716 35.66 -53.93 -15.62
CA MET A 716 35.97 -53.56 -16.98
C MET A 716 36.45 -54.77 -17.81
N GLU A 717 37.19 -55.70 -17.20
CA GLU A 717 37.55 -56.98 -17.82
C GLU A 717 36.32 -57.79 -18.21
N GLU A 718 35.30 -57.83 -17.36
CA GLU A 718 34.01 -58.45 -17.67
C GLU A 718 33.31 -57.73 -18.83
N ALA A 719 33.27 -56.39 -18.80
CA ALA A 719 32.61 -55.58 -19.82
C ALA A 719 33.19 -55.76 -21.23
N VAL A 720 34.48 -56.13 -21.35
CA VAL A 720 35.14 -56.36 -22.66
C VAL A 720 35.07 -57.80 -23.16
N THR A 721 34.48 -58.74 -22.40
CA THR A 721 34.40 -60.16 -22.79
C THR A 721 33.37 -60.46 -23.89
N GLY A 722 33.81 -60.62 -25.13
CA GLY A 722 32.96 -61.06 -26.24
C GLY A 722 33.31 -60.38 -27.56
N ASP A 723 32.54 -60.71 -28.59
CA ASP A 723 32.71 -60.11 -29.92
C ASP A 723 32.21 -58.66 -29.97
N PRO A 724 32.71 -57.83 -30.91
CA PRO A 724 32.18 -56.51 -31.17
C PRO A 724 30.68 -56.51 -31.45
N VAL A 725 29.95 -55.58 -30.83
CA VAL A 725 28.51 -55.43 -31.01
C VAL A 725 28.20 -54.44 -32.14
N GLU A 726 27.08 -54.66 -32.82
CA GLU A 726 26.60 -53.76 -33.87
C GLU A 726 26.16 -52.41 -33.27
N VAL A 727 26.63 -51.30 -33.84
CA VAL A 727 26.24 -49.95 -33.41
C VAL A 727 24.73 -49.77 -33.56
N GLY A 728 24.07 -49.43 -32.46
CA GLY A 728 22.61 -49.30 -32.41
C GLY A 728 21.86 -50.64 -32.31
N GLY A 729 22.55 -51.78 -32.20
CA GLY A 729 21.99 -53.07 -31.81
C GLY A 729 21.56 -53.11 -30.33
N GLU A 730 20.89 -54.18 -29.92
CA GLU A 730 20.29 -54.28 -28.57
C GLU A 730 21.33 -54.14 -27.45
N ASP A 731 22.44 -54.88 -27.54
CA ASP A 731 23.49 -54.85 -26.51
C ASP A 731 24.23 -53.51 -26.49
N TRP A 732 24.42 -52.87 -27.65
CA TRP A 732 25.00 -51.54 -27.75
C TRP A 732 24.08 -50.47 -27.11
N ARG A 733 22.76 -50.56 -27.30
CA ARG A 733 21.79 -49.63 -26.69
C ARG A 733 21.72 -49.79 -25.18
N LYS A 734 21.73 -51.02 -24.68
CA LYS A 734 21.75 -51.31 -23.24
C LYS A 734 22.99 -50.70 -22.59
N GLU A 735 24.14 -50.86 -23.24
CA GLU A 735 25.40 -50.33 -22.74
C GLU A 735 25.44 -48.78 -22.79
N LEU A 736 24.94 -48.18 -23.87
CA LEU A 736 24.81 -46.72 -23.98
C LEU A 736 23.89 -46.16 -22.88
N GLN A 737 22.73 -46.79 -22.65
CA GLN A 737 21.81 -46.38 -21.59
C GLN A 737 22.48 -46.46 -20.21
N ARG A 738 23.15 -47.56 -19.91
CA ARG A 738 23.92 -47.74 -18.65
C ARG A 738 24.95 -46.63 -18.49
N ALA A 739 25.70 -46.31 -19.55
CA ALA A 739 26.72 -45.26 -19.51
C ALA A 739 26.12 -43.88 -19.19
N VAL A 740 25.01 -43.49 -19.83
CA VAL A 740 24.31 -42.22 -19.53
C VAL A 740 23.79 -42.19 -18.09
N GLU A 741 23.22 -43.28 -17.60
CA GLU A 741 22.75 -43.40 -16.22
C GLU A 741 23.90 -43.26 -15.20
N ASP A 742 25.07 -43.83 -15.50
CA ASP A 742 26.25 -43.71 -14.66
C ASP A 742 26.84 -42.29 -14.66
N VAL A 743 26.79 -41.56 -15.79
CA VAL A 743 27.10 -40.11 -15.80
C VAL A 743 26.14 -39.34 -14.88
N GLY A 744 24.84 -39.67 -14.89
CA GLY A 744 23.87 -39.08 -13.96
C GLY A 744 24.20 -39.34 -12.48
N LYS A 745 24.65 -40.56 -12.13
CA LYS A 745 25.11 -40.90 -10.77
C LYS A 745 26.38 -40.15 -10.38
N ILE A 746 27.32 -40.01 -11.30
CA ILE A 746 28.54 -39.22 -11.13
C ILE A 746 28.17 -37.75 -10.83
N ALA A 747 27.30 -37.14 -11.64
CA ALA A 747 26.82 -35.77 -11.44
C ALA A 747 26.20 -35.56 -10.05
N LYS A 748 25.37 -36.50 -9.56
CA LYS A 748 24.81 -36.43 -8.19
C LYS A 748 25.90 -36.54 -7.12
N SER A 749 26.91 -37.37 -7.32
CA SER A 749 28.05 -37.49 -6.39
C SER A 749 28.88 -36.21 -6.34
N ARG A 750 29.09 -35.54 -7.49
CA ARG A 750 29.76 -34.24 -7.57
C ARG A 750 29.01 -33.17 -6.81
N LEU A 751 27.69 -33.10 -6.98
CA LEU A 751 26.83 -32.17 -6.25
C LEU A 751 27.02 -32.29 -4.72
N GLY A 752 27.11 -33.51 -4.19
CA GLY A 752 27.33 -33.74 -2.76
C GLY A 752 28.73 -33.37 -2.23
N LYS A 753 29.71 -33.17 -3.12
CA LYS A 753 31.10 -32.81 -2.78
C LYS A 753 31.40 -31.32 -2.97
N LEU A 754 30.60 -30.63 -3.76
CA LEU A 754 30.64 -29.18 -3.87
C LEU A 754 30.09 -28.61 -2.55
N VAL A 755 30.97 -28.06 -1.70
CA VAL A 755 30.53 -27.28 -0.54
C VAL A 755 29.89 -26.00 -1.08
N ILE A 756 28.58 -26.05 -1.29
CA ILE A 756 27.80 -24.88 -1.69
C ILE A 756 27.67 -24.02 -0.42
N GLY A 757 28.49 -22.97 -0.32
CA GLY A 757 28.19 -21.84 0.54
C GLY A 757 26.85 -21.22 0.13
N PRO A 758 26.18 -20.44 1.00
CA PRO A 758 24.80 -20.02 0.80
C PRO A 758 24.56 -18.99 -0.33
N ASP A 759 25.54 -18.75 -1.21
CA ASP A 759 25.51 -17.75 -2.28
C ASP A 759 25.19 -18.37 -3.64
#